data_AF-A0A7C3RYL1-F1
#
_entry.id   AF-A0A7C3RYL1-F1
#
_cell.length_a   1.000
_cell.length_b   1.000
_cell.length_c   1.000
_cell.angle_alpha   90.00
_cell.angle_beta   90.00
_cell.angle_gamma   90.00
#
_symmetry.space_group_name_H-M   'P 1'
#
loop_
_entity.id
_entity.type
_entity.pdbx_description
1 polymer ?
#
loop_
_entity_poly.entity_id
_entity_poly.type
_entity_poly.pdbx_seq_one_letter_code
_entity_poly.pdbx_strand_id
1 'polypeptide(L)'
;MPRTPPESGPHPELPHAAELADLLLAGRERIRLQVAPRVGADGRELGIQMSGLTDEVLRRIFSIAKGGTGLADDGTAPSGARMAILATGGYGRRELAPFSDVDVTFAVSEEGDPVLDAVARRMFMLIMDVFTERAGLRVGYAYRLIEECAGLDQTIQTALMDARIVAGNLDLARRLTRELFRCIEPAAFAMAKARERESAWESYGHSVYVSEPNVKEGPGGIRDLHAVLWVAKARYGIMAADPLPLLARRGLLSTNEVHRLCAASSFVMAVRNHLHYRASRQADVLTADKQDAVAADLGLATAQTSGATQPLARALMEAYYANAEVIHRACRRVIDRSLEGPLFTAGGLVFMHGAIHPGRVSTDVPTMVSDLLRYAQEHGVGPSPELLESLRGHIADEANHELAAELERTFPQVLTNVLSSPSGVCKGIRLLLDLGLMHRFLPEFARLMRTSALSLAHRYTVGEHTLRAIEQLEQMRDAPDGPDSEYRRMFESVSRPEALFLAALLHDAGKVDLSRPHAETGAAIAQQAALRLGMDAEAVSQIAFLVRHHLLMSETTRLRDLHQEQTVRDFVSVVDTQELLTMLFLLTRADMEATGPSVWTPVQSQFLEDLYYRAEAALAGRIPKSPTEPAMAAYRTRVREELSLHNLPAADVEQHCALMPANYLLNTPPAEVAAHIRAVRRVLTAGGPVVLFPGERGKGFTVLTICTPEEPRPGLLSKIAGVLYAHDVAVHAAQVFTRESAPLPGSGQNSGPRLALDTLWIDFHGKELPALKRQEVEADLVRVLSGRETIQELLARKNRRLGEGAPVRSISANNDLSDGYTVIEIRTPDQRGLLYRITRAIAAQGWDIHSARINTVGAEARDAFYVTDRQGRKVSVDPAALSEAIRKPM
;
A
#
# COMPACT_ATOMS: atom_id res chain seq x y z
N MET A 1 16.48 31.85 0.57
CA MET A 1 16.34 31.35 -0.83
C MET A 1 14.93 30.84 -1.07
N PRO A 2 14.33 30.94 -2.28
CA PRO A 2 13.12 30.18 -2.55
C PRO A 2 13.44 28.69 -2.39
N ARG A 3 12.52 27.93 -1.79
CA ARG A 3 12.62 26.47 -1.57
C ARG A 3 12.52 25.65 -2.87
N THR A 4 12.74 26.29 -4.01
CA THR A 4 12.66 25.73 -5.37
C THR A 4 13.92 26.10 -6.16
N PRO A 5 14.45 25.17 -6.98
CA PRO A 5 15.60 25.46 -7.82
C PRO A 5 15.24 26.54 -8.86
N PRO A 6 16.14 27.47 -9.18
CA PRO A 6 15.91 28.40 -10.29
C PRO A 6 15.89 27.63 -11.62
N GLU A 7 15.03 28.05 -12.54
CA GLU A 7 14.93 27.47 -13.89
C GLU A 7 16.27 27.49 -14.63
N SER A 8 16.54 26.39 -15.35
CA SER A 8 17.76 26.14 -16.12
C SER A 8 17.85 27.04 -17.35
N GLY A 9 18.34 28.27 -17.17
CA GLY A 9 18.86 29.12 -18.25
C GLY A 9 20.34 28.82 -18.54
N PRO A 10 20.86 29.18 -19.73
CA PRO A 10 22.27 28.97 -20.07
C PRO A 10 23.15 29.78 -19.11
N HIS A 11 23.91 29.07 -18.28
CA HIS A 11 24.77 29.66 -17.26
C HIS A 11 26.03 30.28 -17.90
N PRO A 12 26.48 31.46 -17.43
CA PRO A 12 27.76 32.03 -17.88
C PRO A 12 28.91 31.08 -17.51
N GLU A 13 29.86 30.85 -18.42
CA GLU A 13 31.05 30.04 -18.15
C GLU A 13 31.77 30.59 -16.91
N LEU A 14 31.81 29.79 -15.83
CA LEU A 14 32.58 30.08 -14.63
C LEU A 14 34.00 29.54 -14.85
N PRO A 15 35.02 30.37 -15.17
CA PRO A 15 36.34 29.89 -15.61
C PRO A 15 37.04 28.97 -14.60
N HIS A 16 36.71 29.09 -13.31
CA HIS A 16 37.28 28.23 -12.26
C HIS A 16 36.65 26.83 -12.16
N ALA A 17 35.45 26.60 -12.72
CA ALA A 17 34.78 25.31 -12.59
C ALA A 17 35.49 24.20 -13.38
N ALA A 18 36.03 24.52 -14.57
CA ALA A 18 36.81 23.57 -15.37
C ALA A 18 38.08 23.11 -14.63
N GLU A 19 38.87 24.05 -14.11
CA GLU A 19 40.12 23.74 -13.38
C GLU A 19 39.86 22.90 -12.12
N LEU A 20 38.77 23.19 -11.39
CA LEU A 20 38.39 22.42 -10.21
C LEU A 20 37.90 21.02 -10.55
N ALA A 21 37.17 20.86 -11.65
CA ALA A 21 36.76 19.55 -12.14
C ALA A 21 37.97 18.72 -12.61
N ASP A 22 38.93 19.33 -13.31
CA ASP A 22 40.16 18.67 -13.71
C ASP A 22 40.99 18.21 -12.51
N LEU A 23 41.10 19.05 -11.47
CA LEU A 23 41.73 18.69 -10.20
C LEU A 23 41.03 17.48 -9.54
N LEU A 24 39.70 17.50 -9.49
CA LEU A 24 38.90 16.41 -8.92
C LEU A 24 39.09 15.11 -9.71
N LEU A 25 38.95 15.15 -11.03
CA LEU A 25 39.05 13.98 -11.89
C LEU A 25 40.47 13.39 -11.89
N ALA A 26 41.51 14.23 -12.03
CA ALA A 26 42.89 13.78 -11.95
C ALA A 26 43.26 13.24 -10.56
N GLY A 27 42.73 13.86 -9.49
CA GLY A 27 42.89 13.35 -8.12
C GLY A 27 42.25 11.97 -7.93
N ARG A 28 41.00 11.81 -8.41
CA ARG A 28 40.26 10.54 -8.33
C ARG A 28 40.97 9.42 -9.09
N GLU A 29 41.52 9.73 -10.25
CA GLU A 29 42.29 8.75 -11.04
C GLU A 29 43.60 8.36 -10.35
N ARG A 30 44.34 9.32 -9.78
CA ARG A 30 45.54 9.04 -8.98
C ARG A 30 45.21 8.12 -7.80
N ILE A 31 44.13 8.40 -7.08
CA ILE A 31 43.67 7.59 -5.96
C ILE A 31 43.29 6.18 -6.47
N ARG A 32 42.55 6.05 -7.58
CA ARG A 32 42.19 4.75 -8.17
C ARG A 32 43.42 3.89 -8.47
N LEU A 33 44.48 4.49 -9.04
CA LEU A 33 45.72 3.79 -9.38
C LEU A 33 46.50 3.30 -8.14
N GLN A 34 46.30 3.94 -6.98
CA GLN A 34 46.91 3.51 -5.71
C GLN A 34 46.20 2.30 -5.09
N VAL A 35 44.94 2.04 -5.45
CA VAL A 35 44.11 0.90 -5.00
C VAL A 35 44.38 -0.37 -5.83
N ALA A 36 45.60 -0.52 -6.38
CA ALA A 36 46.01 -1.73 -7.11
C ALA A 36 45.85 -3.01 -6.25
N PRO A 37 45.77 -4.21 -6.85
CA PRO A 37 45.46 -5.44 -6.11
C PRO A 37 46.44 -5.70 -4.98
N ARG A 38 45.97 -5.56 -3.74
CA ARG A 38 46.79 -5.74 -2.53
C ARG A 38 45.99 -6.54 -1.51
N VAL A 39 46.55 -7.68 -1.12
CA VAL A 39 46.03 -8.49 -0.01
C VAL A 39 45.99 -7.64 1.25
N GLY A 40 44.80 -7.51 1.86
CA GLY A 40 44.61 -6.75 3.09
C GLY A 40 44.57 -5.22 2.91
N ALA A 41 44.27 -4.73 1.71
CA ALA A 41 44.02 -3.30 1.49
C ALA A 41 42.92 -2.78 2.44
N ASP A 42 43.20 -1.69 3.16
CA ASP A 42 42.22 -1.06 4.04
C ASP A 42 41.16 -0.35 3.20
N GLY A 43 39.95 -0.91 3.15
CA GLY A 43 38.83 -0.34 2.40
C GLY A 43 38.38 1.04 2.89
N ARG A 44 38.80 1.47 4.09
CA ARG A 44 38.55 2.81 4.63
C ARG A 44 39.50 3.87 4.06
N GLU A 45 40.73 3.49 3.77
CA GLU A 45 41.77 4.42 3.31
C GLU A 45 41.35 5.12 2.00
N LEU A 46 40.74 4.38 1.07
CA LEU A 46 40.18 4.95 -0.14
C LEU A 46 39.13 6.03 0.16
N GLY A 47 38.20 5.74 1.08
CA GLY A 47 37.17 6.69 1.49
C GLY A 47 37.75 7.96 2.10
N ILE A 48 38.81 7.83 2.91
CA ILE A 48 39.52 8.96 3.52
C ILE A 48 40.18 9.83 2.46
N GLN A 49 40.92 9.23 1.52
CA GLN A 49 41.59 9.96 0.45
C GLN A 49 40.59 10.65 -0.48
N MET A 50 39.52 9.94 -0.86
CA MET A 50 38.45 10.48 -1.70
C MET A 50 37.77 11.67 -1.04
N SER A 51 37.44 11.54 0.25
CA SER A 51 36.83 12.62 1.02
C SER A 51 37.79 13.79 1.23
N GLY A 52 39.09 13.53 1.40
CA GLY A 52 40.12 14.59 1.49
C GLY A 52 40.25 15.39 0.20
N LEU A 53 40.19 14.73 -0.96
CA LEU A 53 40.17 15.39 -2.26
C LEU A 53 38.89 16.24 -2.44
N THR A 54 37.73 15.70 -2.06
CA THR A 54 36.46 16.45 -2.08
C THR A 54 36.49 17.65 -1.13
N ASP A 55 37.08 17.50 0.06
CA ASP A 55 37.28 18.61 1.02
C ASP A 55 38.11 19.73 0.38
N GLU A 56 39.20 19.38 -0.31
CA GLU A 56 40.07 20.34 -0.99
C GLU A 56 39.31 21.14 -2.05
N VAL A 57 38.55 20.45 -2.91
CA VAL A 57 37.75 21.08 -3.96
C VAL A 57 36.67 21.99 -3.35
N LEU A 58 35.95 21.52 -2.33
CA LEU A 58 34.91 22.34 -1.66
C LEU A 58 35.48 23.57 -0.95
N ARG A 59 36.66 23.47 -0.33
CA ARG A 59 37.34 24.64 0.28
C ARG A 59 37.73 25.68 -0.77
N ARG A 60 38.20 25.24 -1.94
CA ARG A 60 38.49 26.14 -3.07
C ARG A 60 37.21 26.78 -3.61
N ILE A 61 36.13 26.00 -3.76
CA ILE A 61 34.80 26.53 -4.13
C ILE A 61 34.33 27.57 -3.14
N PHE A 62 34.42 27.31 -1.83
CA PHE A 62 34.06 28.28 -0.79
C PHE A 62 34.91 29.55 -0.88
N SER A 63 36.22 29.41 -1.09
CA SER A 63 37.14 30.55 -1.26
C SER A 63 36.82 31.41 -2.49
N ILE A 64 36.40 30.79 -3.59
CA ILE A 64 35.98 31.51 -4.81
C ILE A 64 34.63 32.17 -4.58
N ALA A 65 33.68 31.45 -3.97
CA ALA A 65 32.33 31.93 -3.74
C ALA A 65 32.30 33.16 -2.82
N LYS A 66 33.15 33.19 -1.78
CA LYS A 66 33.27 34.34 -0.87
C LYS A 66 34.00 35.54 -1.47
N GLY A 67 34.75 35.36 -2.55
CA GLY A 67 35.52 36.44 -3.19
C GLY A 67 34.64 37.63 -3.57
N GLY A 68 34.97 38.82 -3.04
CA GLY A 68 34.26 40.08 -3.30
C GLY A 68 32.97 40.30 -2.50
N THR A 69 32.59 39.37 -1.61
CA THR A 69 31.33 39.44 -0.84
C THR A 69 31.48 40.08 0.55
N GLY A 70 32.71 40.21 1.05
CA GLY A 70 32.99 40.69 2.41
C GLY A 70 32.91 39.61 3.51
N LEU A 71 32.63 38.35 3.16
CA LEU A 71 32.65 37.22 4.10
C LEU A 71 34.09 36.86 4.52
N ALA A 72 34.35 36.84 5.83
CA ALA A 72 35.66 36.49 6.39
C ALA A 72 36.01 35.00 6.18
N ASP A 73 37.30 34.65 6.35
CA ASP A 73 37.80 33.28 6.18
C ASP A 73 37.16 32.28 7.16
N ASP A 74 36.80 32.74 8.35
CA ASP A 74 36.10 31.98 9.37
C ASP A 74 34.59 31.85 9.10
N GLY A 75 34.11 32.33 7.94
CA GLY A 75 32.70 32.30 7.56
C GLY A 75 31.81 33.32 8.26
N THR A 76 32.38 34.38 8.85
CA THR A 76 31.63 35.47 9.49
C THR A 76 31.40 36.64 8.52
N ALA A 77 30.15 37.06 8.36
CA ALA A 77 29.74 38.20 7.54
C ALA A 77 29.91 39.54 8.30
N PRO A 78 29.95 40.69 7.59
CA PRO A 78 30.05 42.00 8.24
C PRO A 78 28.91 42.32 9.23
N SER A 79 27.73 41.74 9.00
CA SER A 79 26.57 41.80 9.90
C SER A 79 26.76 41.03 11.21
N GLY A 80 27.74 40.12 11.28
CA GLY A 80 27.92 39.16 12.36
C GLY A 80 27.30 37.79 12.09
N ALA A 81 26.53 37.64 11.00
CA ALA A 81 25.97 36.37 10.55
C ALA A 81 27.07 35.37 10.20
N ARG A 82 26.85 34.07 10.40
CA ARG A 82 27.88 33.04 10.26
C ARG A 82 27.41 31.93 9.33
N MET A 83 28.34 31.36 8.56
CA MET A 83 28.12 30.20 7.70
C MET A 83 29.16 29.11 7.94
N ALA A 84 28.74 27.86 7.96
CA ALA A 84 29.59 26.67 7.97
C ALA A 84 29.19 25.69 6.86
N ILE A 85 30.19 25.09 6.22
CA ILE A 85 30.02 24.08 5.17
C ILE A 85 30.32 22.71 5.78
N LEU A 86 29.33 21.84 5.81
CA LEU A 86 29.41 20.53 6.44
C LEU A 86 29.31 19.42 5.41
N ALA A 87 30.20 18.44 5.48
CA ALA A 87 30.03 17.14 4.85
C ALA A 87 29.08 16.29 5.70
N THR A 88 28.10 15.63 5.09
CA THR A 88 27.12 14.79 5.80
C THR A 88 27.10 13.36 5.22
N GLY A 89 26.40 12.44 5.89
CA GLY A 89 26.29 11.05 5.41
C GLY A 89 27.65 10.34 5.24
N GLY A 90 27.80 9.58 4.15
CA GLY A 90 29.05 8.86 3.84
C GLY A 90 30.25 9.79 3.64
N TYR A 91 30.02 11.00 3.14
CA TYR A 91 31.06 12.01 2.99
C TYR A 91 31.51 12.58 4.35
N GLY A 92 30.55 12.82 5.25
CA GLY A 92 30.82 13.24 6.64
C GLY A 92 31.70 12.24 7.38
N ARG A 93 31.38 10.94 7.28
CA ARG A 93 32.14 9.83 7.90
C ARG A 93 33.48 9.51 7.24
N ARG A 94 33.82 10.16 6.11
CA ARG A 94 34.99 9.86 5.28
C ARG A 94 34.98 8.46 4.66
N GLU A 95 33.82 8.04 4.18
CA GLU A 95 33.54 6.70 3.63
C GLU A 95 33.13 6.76 2.15
N LEU A 96 33.52 7.82 1.42
CA LEU A 96 33.17 7.97 0.01
C LEU A 96 33.73 6.83 -0.85
N ALA A 97 32.85 5.93 -1.31
CA ALA A 97 33.18 5.01 -2.39
C ALA A 97 33.18 5.77 -3.74
N PRO A 98 33.85 5.24 -4.78
CA PRO A 98 34.17 6.00 -6.00
C PRO A 98 32.99 6.77 -6.59
N PHE A 99 31.86 6.11 -6.79
CA PHE A 99 30.64 6.68 -7.37
C PHE A 99 29.53 6.91 -6.34
N SER A 100 29.87 7.17 -5.07
CA SER A 100 28.87 7.55 -4.06
C SER A 100 28.52 9.03 -4.17
N ASP A 101 27.35 9.38 -3.65
CA ASP A 101 26.84 10.75 -3.62
C ASP A 101 27.69 11.63 -2.69
N VAL A 102 27.78 12.92 -3.01
CA VAL A 102 28.49 13.93 -2.21
C VAL A 102 27.45 14.81 -1.51
N ASP A 103 27.25 14.59 -0.20
CA ASP A 103 26.22 15.30 0.58
C ASP A 103 26.79 16.50 1.34
N VAL A 104 26.32 17.71 1.00
CA VAL A 104 26.80 18.98 1.56
C VAL A 104 25.68 19.75 2.27
N THR A 105 25.91 20.15 3.51
CA THR A 105 24.99 21.02 4.26
C THR A 105 25.61 22.40 4.48
N PHE A 106 24.86 23.44 4.10
CA PHE A 106 25.13 24.84 4.41
C PHE A 106 24.42 25.18 5.72
N ALA A 107 25.16 25.28 6.82
CA ALA A 107 24.63 25.75 8.08
C ALA A 107 24.80 27.27 8.18
N VAL A 108 23.75 27.99 8.55
CA VAL A 108 23.78 29.45 8.75
C VAL A 108 23.24 29.83 10.13
N SER A 109 23.65 31.00 10.65
CA SER A 109 23.16 31.50 11.93
C SER A 109 21.80 32.19 11.86
N GLU A 110 21.41 32.69 10.69
CA GLU A 110 20.17 33.44 10.48
C GLU A 110 19.78 33.42 8.99
N GLU A 111 18.48 33.60 8.71
CA GLU A 111 17.97 33.75 7.35
C GLU A 111 18.05 35.21 6.88
N GLY A 112 18.14 35.39 5.56
CA GLY A 112 17.97 36.71 4.94
C GLY A 112 19.22 37.60 4.95
N ASP A 113 20.36 37.13 5.48
CA ASP A 113 21.63 37.85 5.34
C ASP A 113 22.10 37.84 3.86
N PRO A 114 22.20 39.01 3.19
CA PRO A 114 22.50 39.06 1.75
C PRO A 114 23.87 38.48 1.37
N VAL A 115 24.85 38.54 2.26
CA VAL A 115 26.20 38.05 2.02
C VAL A 115 26.20 36.52 2.06
N LEU A 116 25.63 35.93 3.12
CA LEU A 116 25.51 34.47 3.24
C LEU A 116 24.73 33.89 2.06
N ASP A 117 23.61 34.51 1.70
CA ASP A 117 22.75 34.07 0.61
C ASP A 117 23.47 34.13 -0.76
N ALA A 118 24.25 35.17 -1.01
CA ALA A 118 25.06 35.30 -2.22
C ALA A 118 26.15 34.23 -2.31
N VAL A 119 26.85 33.96 -1.19
CA VAL A 119 27.89 32.92 -1.11
C VAL A 119 27.29 31.53 -1.30
N ALA A 120 26.17 31.22 -0.64
CA ALA A 120 25.48 29.94 -0.79
C ALA A 120 25.03 29.70 -2.24
N ARG A 121 24.42 30.70 -2.90
CA ARG A 121 24.03 30.61 -4.33
C ARG A 121 25.22 30.32 -5.23
N ARG A 122 26.32 31.06 -5.06
CA ARG A 122 27.52 30.89 -5.87
C ARG A 122 28.21 29.55 -5.63
N MET A 123 28.25 29.08 -4.40
CA MET A 123 28.72 27.73 -4.07
C MET A 123 27.86 26.67 -4.73
N PHE A 124 26.52 26.77 -4.62
CA PHE A 124 25.61 25.81 -5.24
C PHE A 124 25.87 25.68 -6.74
N MET A 125 25.96 26.80 -7.46
CA MET A 125 26.27 26.79 -8.91
C MET A 125 27.60 26.10 -9.21
N LEU A 126 28.66 26.42 -8.47
CA LEU A 126 29.98 25.82 -8.65
C LEU A 126 29.99 24.32 -8.30
N ILE A 127 29.27 23.90 -7.26
CA ILE A 127 29.18 22.50 -6.86
C ILE A 127 28.46 21.69 -7.94
N MET A 128 27.32 22.18 -8.46
CA MET A 128 26.59 21.50 -9.53
C MET A 128 27.44 21.36 -10.80
N ASP A 129 28.10 22.44 -11.24
CA ASP A 129 28.96 22.41 -12.44
C ASP A 129 30.17 21.46 -12.24
N VAL A 130 30.92 21.61 -11.14
CA VAL A 130 32.13 20.81 -10.88
C VAL A 130 31.81 19.33 -10.64
N PHE A 131 30.87 19.02 -9.75
CA PHE A 131 30.60 17.64 -9.35
C PHE A 131 29.61 16.94 -10.26
N THR A 132 28.51 17.59 -10.67
CA THR A 132 27.45 16.94 -11.45
C THR A 132 27.74 16.99 -12.94
N GLU A 133 27.81 18.20 -13.53
CA GLU A 133 27.95 18.36 -14.99
C GLU A 133 29.30 17.83 -15.49
N ARG A 134 30.40 18.17 -14.82
CA ARG A 134 31.76 17.84 -15.29
C ARG A 134 32.29 16.51 -14.77
N ALA A 135 32.04 16.18 -13.50
CA ALA A 135 32.57 14.97 -12.87
C ALA A 135 31.58 13.79 -12.82
N GLY A 136 30.31 13.99 -13.20
CA GLY A 136 29.30 12.93 -13.26
C GLY A 136 28.92 12.34 -11.90
N LEU A 137 29.07 13.11 -10.82
CA LEU A 137 28.72 12.72 -9.46
C LEU A 137 27.39 13.33 -9.03
N ARG A 138 26.58 12.56 -8.31
CA ARG A 138 25.37 13.09 -7.70
C ARG A 138 25.72 13.85 -6.43
N VAL A 139 25.03 14.96 -6.20
CA VAL A 139 25.23 15.82 -5.03
C VAL A 139 23.92 15.98 -4.29
N GLY A 140 23.90 15.63 -3.02
CA GLY A 140 22.86 16.04 -2.08
C GLY A 140 23.23 17.39 -1.48
N TYR A 141 22.29 18.33 -1.39
CA TYR A 141 22.54 19.60 -0.70
C TYR A 141 21.39 19.98 0.23
N ALA A 142 21.73 20.62 1.35
CA ALA A 142 20.75 21.16 2.30
C ALA A 142 21.21 22.52 2.84
N TYR A 143 20.25 23.41 3.09
CA TYR A 143 20.46 24.68 3.78
C TYR A 143 19.76 24.60 5.14
N ARG A 144 20.46 24.93 6.24
CA ARG A 144 19.99 24.63 7.60
C ARG A 144 20.29 25.74 8.60
N LEU A 145 19.31 25.98 9.47
CA LEU A 145 19.43 26.79 10.67
C LEU A 145 19.52 25.91 11.93
N ILE A 146 20.07 26.47 13.01
CA ILE A 146 20.17 25.74 14.29
C ILE A 146 18.77 25.56 14.90
N GLU A 147 17.92 26.57 14.74
CA GLU A 147 16.56 26.62 15.26
C GLU A 147 15.68 25.52 14.65
N GLU A 148 16.03 25.01 13.46
CA GLU A 148 15.32 23.94 12.79
C GLU A 148 15.57 22.56 13.43
N CYS A 149 16.61 22.39 14.26
CA CYS A 149 17.00 21.10 14.83
C CYS A 149 15.85 20.39 15.58
N ALA A 150 14.98 21.15 16.26
CA ALA A 150 13.88 20.61 17.04
C ALA A 150 12.77 19.94 16.20
N GLY A 151 12.67 20.29 14.91
CA GLY A 151 11.64 19.78 14.01
C GLY A 151 12.17 18.83 12.93
N LEU A 152 13.43 18.41 13.00
CA LEU A 152 14.02 17.54 11.98
C LEU A 152 13.48 16.12 12.10
N ASP A 153 13.10 15.53 10.96
CA ASP A 153 12.83 14.10 10.89
C ASP A 153 14.07 13.25 11.20
N GLN A 154 13.85 11.98 11.50
CA GLN A 154 14.93 11.07 11.90
C GLN A 154 15.96 10.81 10.79
N THR A 155 15.57 10.91 9.52
CA THR A 155 16.48 10.73 8.38
C THR A 155 17.50 11.87 8.34
N ILE A 156 17.04 13.12 8.46
CA ILE A 156 17.90 14.30 8.50
C ILE A 156 18.74 14.30 9.78
N GLN A 157 18.14 13.95 10.93
CA GLN A 157 18.89 13.84 12.18
C GLN A 157 20.06 12.85 12.03
N THR A 158 19.81 11.67 11.45
CA THR A 158 20.84 10.65 11.20
C THR A 158 21.95 11.17 10.30
N ALA A 159 21.61 11.89 9.22
CA ALA A 159 22.60 12.47 8.31
C ALA A 159 23.47 13.53 8.99
N LEU A 160 22.89 14.37 9.85
CA LEU A 160 23.61 15.42 10.59
C LEU A 160 24.42 14.88 11.78
N MET A 161 24.09 13.70 12.32
CA MET A 161 24.93 13.04 13.35
C MET A 161 26.33 12.67 12.82
N ASP A 162 26.47 12.60 11.50
CA ASP A 162 27.73 12.37 10.81
C ASP A 162 28.32 13.65 10.20
N ALA A 163 27.74 14.81 10.52
CA ALA A 163 28.21 16.08 10.01
C ALA A 163 29.66 16.37 10.43
N ARG A 164 30.48 16.73 9.45
CA ARG A 164 31.88 17.12 9.64
C ARG A 164 32.12 18.43 8.93
N ILE A 165 32.67 19.41 9.64
CA ILE A 165 33.01 20.70 9.03
C ILE A 165 34.10 20.54 7.96
N VAL A 166 33.87 21.19 6.82
CA VAL A 166 34.79 21.26 5.67
C VAL A 166 35.41 22.66 5.59
N ALA A 167 34.58 23.71 5.73
CA ALA A 167 34.98 25.12 5.67
C ALA A 167 34.01 26.02 6.47
N GLY A 168 34.39 27.28 6.73
CA GLY A 168 33.56 28.28 7.43
C GLY A 168 33.61 28.18 8.95
N ASN A 169 32.53 28.58 9.61
CA ASN A 169 32.50 28.89 11.04
C ASN A 169 32.42 27.64 11.93
N LEU A 170 33.51 27.37 12.66
CA LEU A 170 33.61 26.20 13.54
C LEU A 170 32.68 26.25 14.76
N ASP A 171 32.44 27.44 15.33
CA ASP A 171 31.54 27.60 16.47
C ASP A 171 30.09 27.28 16.07
N LEU A 172 29.65 27.79 14.92
CA LEU A 172 28.32 27.49 14.37
C LEU A 172 28.13 25.98 14.17
N ALA A 173 29.10 25.30 13.54
CA ALA A 173 29.05 23.85 13.35
C ALA A 173 28.92 23.09 14.69
N ARG A 174 29.71 23.49 15.71
CA ARG A 174 29.64 22.89 17.05
C ARG A 174 28.32 23.18 17.77
N ARG A 175 27.73 24.36 17.57
CA ARG A 175 26.41 24.70 18.12
C ARG A 175 25.32 23.86 17.47
N LEU A 176 25.34 23.71 16.15
CA LEU A 176 24.42 22.85 15.41
C LEU A 176 24.49 21.40 15.91
N THR A 177 25.68 20.82 16.03
CA THR A 177 25.79 19.43 16.53
C THR A 177 25.30 19.30 17.97
N ARG A 178 25.59 20.28 18.85
CA ARG A 178 25.10 20.23 20.24
C ARG A 178 23.57 20.30 20.29
N GLU A 179 22.98 21.18 19.50
CA GLU A 179 21.53 21.34 19.45
C GLU A 179 20.85 20.11 18.87
N LEU A 180 21.40 19.53 17.80
CA LEU A 180 20.92 18.26 17.24
C LEU A 180 20.85 17.16 18.31
N PHE A 181 21.94 16.93 19.04
CA PHE A 181 21.98 15.88 20.08
C PHE A 181 21.05 16.18 21.26
N ARG A 182 20.72 17.45 21.52
CA ARG A 182 19.71 17.84 22.52
C ARG A 182 18.29 17.48 22.07
N CYS A 183 18.03 17.54 20.77
CA CYS A 183 16.73 17.23 20.17
C CYS A 183 16.50 15.74 19.92
N ILE A 184 17.56 14.91 19.88
CA ILE A 184 17.43 13.46 19.72
C ILE A 184 16.95 12.83 21.02
N GLU A 185 15.78 12.19 20.97
CA GLU A 185 15.28 11.33 22.05
C GLU A 185 15.90 9.93 21.91
N PRO A 186 16.76 9.47 22.85
CA PRO A 186 17.54 8.25 22.65
C PRO A 186 16.72 6.97 22.50
N ALA A 187 15.61 6.84 23.23
CA ALA A 187 14.71 5.69 23.14
C ALA A 187 14.05 5.60 21.77
N ALA A 188 13.34 6.65 21.36
CA ALA A 188 12.68 6.73 20.07
C ALA A 188 13.67 6.51 18.91
N PHE A 189 14.85 7.15 18.96
CA PHE A 189 15.88 6.99 17.94
C PHE A 189 16.41 5.56 17.87
N ALA A 190 16.72 4.93 19.01
CA ALA A 190 17.24 3.56 19.02
C ALA A 190 16.20 2.53 18.52
N MET A 191 14.94 2.69 18.92
CA MET A 191 13.83 1.84 18.45
C MET A 191 13.61 1.97 16.95
N ALA A 192 13.63 3.21 16.44
CA ALA A 192 13.48 3.46 15.02
C ALA A 192 14.61 2.81 14.21
N LYS A 193 15.87 2.96 14.65
CA LYS A 193 17.01 2.30 13.99
C LYS A 193 16.95 0.78 14.07
N ALA A 194 16.46 0.21 15.16
CA ALA A 194 16.22 -1.23 15.25
C ALA A 194 15.21 -1.70 14.19
N ARG A 195 14.10 -0.99 14.05
CA ARG A 195 13.05 -1.30 13.06
C ARG A 195 13.49 -1.11 11.62
N GLU A 196 14.21 -0.02 11.34
CA GLU A 196 14.82 0.22 10.01
C GLU A 196 15.77 -0.91 9.61
N ARG A 197 16.45 -1.54 10.58
CA ARG A 197 17.31 -2.69 10.32
C ARG A 197 16.51 -3.98 10.14
N GLU A 198 15.53 -4.26 10.99
CA GLU A 198 14.70 -5.45 10.85
C GLU A 198 13.97 -5.47 9.49
N SER A 199 13.35 -4.35 9.09
CA SER A 199 12.66 -4.22 7.80
C SER A 199 13.61 -4.36 6.59
N ALA A 200 14.85 -3.83 6.71
CA ALA A 200 15.86 -4.02 5.67
C ALA A 200 16.30 -5.49 5.58
N TRP A 201 16.47 -6.18 6.71
CA TRP A 201 16.83 -7.60 6.73
C TRP A 201 15.72 -8.48 6.15
N GLU A 202 14.44 -8.16 6.40
CA GLU A 202 13.29 -8.82 5.74
C GLU A 202 13.37 -8.68 4.22
N SER A 203 13.65 -7.47 3.73
CA SER A 203 13.68 -7.15 2.29
C SER A 203 14.85 -7.80 1.54
N TYR A 204 16.01 -7.97 2.19
CA TYR A 204 17.22 -8.54 1.57
C TYR A 204 17.49 -10.00 1.97
N GLY A 205 16.58 -10.62 2.72
CA GLY A 205 16.74 -11.95 3.32
C GLY A 205 17.52 -11.86 4.63
N HIS A 206 16.93 -12.29 5.75
CA HIS A 206 17.48 -12.18 7.11
C HIS A 206 18.85 -12.86 7.35
N SER A 207 19.38 -13.57 6.36
CA SER A 207 20.62 -14.32 6.46
C SER A 207 21.79 -13.54 5.85
N VAL A 208 22.93 -13.52 6.55
CA VAL A 208 24.20 -13.07 5.96
C VAL A 208 24.70 -14.03 4.86
N TYR A 209 24.22 -15.27 4.84
CA TYR A 209 24.64 -16.34 3.92
C TYR A 209 23.77 -16.39 2.65
N VAL A 210 23.85 -15.34 1.85
CA VAL A 210 23.16 -15.24 0.54
C VAL A 210 24.18 -15.20 -0.60
N SER A 211 23.85 -15.83 -1.73
CA SER A 211 24.77 -15.98 -2.86
C SER A 211 25.14 -14.67 -3.54
N GLU A 212 24.24 -13.68 -3.54
CA GLU A 212 24.45 -12.34 -4.12
C GLU A 212 24.07 -11.25 -3.11
N PRO A 213 24.95 -10.97 -2.13
CA PRO A 213 24.63 -10.08 -1.03
C PRO A 213 24.60 -8.61 -1.45
N ASN A 214 23.72 -7.83 -0.83
CA ASN A 214 23.81 -6.38 -0.83
C ASN A 214 24.81 -5.93 0.25
N VAL A 215 25.98 -5.45 -0.16
CA VAL A 215 27.09 -5.10 0.74
C VAL A 215 26.84 -3.81 1.54
N LYS A 216 25.81 -3.04 1.18
CA LYS A 216 25.44 -1.79 1.85
C LYS A 216 24.28 -1.98 2.81
N GLU A 217 23.14 -2.46 2.31
CA GLU A 217 21.87 -2.49 3.07
C GLU A 217 21.52 -3.86 3.66
N GLY A 218 22.11 -4.95 3.16
CA GLY A 218 21.82 -6.30 3.63
C GLY A 218 22.42 -6.62 5.01
N PRO A 219 22.05 -7.76 5.63
CA PRO A 219 22.61 -8.19 6.90
C PRO A 219 24.14 -8.26 6.86
N GLY A 220 24.79 -7.60 7.83
CA GLY A 220 26.25 -7.52 7.91
C GLY A 220 26.89 -6.55 6.90
N GLY A 221 26.09 -5.80 6.15
CA GLY A 221 26.54 -4.73 5.28
C GLY A 221 26.95 -3.47 6.04
N ILE A 222 27.38 -2.45 5.29
CA ILE A 222 27.89 -1.19 5.87
C ILE A 222 26.82 -0.48 6.73
N ARG A 223 25.53 -0.58 6.39
CA ARG A 223 24.45 0.09 7.14
C ARG A 223 24.23 -0.53 8.52
N ASP A 224 24.52 -1.82 8.72
CA ASP A 224 24.52 -2.45 10.05
C ASP A 224 25.61 -1.83 10.94
N LEU A 225 26.81 -1.56 10.39
CA LEU A 225 27.83 -0.80 11.11
C LEU A 225 27.32 0.61 11.44
N HIS A 226 26.69 1.31 10.50
CA HIS A 226 26.20 2.67 10.78
C HIS A 226 25.15 2.69 11.88
N ALA A 227 24.23 1.72 11.91
CA ALA A 227 23.26 1.57 12.98
C ALA A 227 23.94 1.41 14.35
N VAL A 228 25.00 0.59 14.45
CA VAL A 228 25.84 0.48 15.67
C VAL A 228 26.33 1.86 16.12
N LEU A 229 26.90 2.64 15.20
CA LEU A 229 27.49 3.94 15.51
C LEU A 229 26.40 4.95 15.91
N TRP A 230 25.32 5.05 15.15
CA TRP A 230 24.24 6.01 15.39
C TRP A 230 23.51 5.74 16.70
N VAL A 231 23.13 4.48 16.97
CA VAL A 231 22.45 4.12 18.23
C VAL A 231 23.35 4.41 19.42
N ALA A 232 24.65 4.10 19.34
CA ALA A 232 25.58 4.42 20.40
C ALA A 232 25.78 5.94 20.57
N LYS A 233 25.89 6.69 19.48
CA LYS A 233 25.98 8.16 19.52
C LYS A 233 24.75 8.75 20.23
N ALA A 234 23.55 8.37 19.82
CA ALA A 234 22.30 8.84 20.41
C ALA A 234 22.18 8.47 21.89
N ARG A 235 22.40 7.19 22.24
CA ARG A 235 22.26 6.69 23.62
C ARG A 235 23.25 7.33 24.61
N TYR A 236 24.48 7.56 24.18
CA TYR A 236 25.55 8.00 25.09
C TYR A 236 26.01 9.45 24.90
N GLY A 237 25.32 10.20 24.03
CA GLY A 237 25.71 11.57 23.68
C GLY A 237 27.12 11.65 23.10
N ILE A 238 27.55 10.63 22.35
CA ILE A 238 28.90 10.60 21.78
C ILE A 238 28.94 11.51 20.56
N MET A 239 29.52 12.69 20.72
CA MET A 239 29.75 13.66 19.63
C MET A 239 31.10 13.47 18.93
N ALA A 240 31.87 12.43 19.31
CA ALA A 240 33.15 12.13 18.72
C ALA A 240 33.00 11.62 17.27
N ALA A 241 33.97 11.95 16.41
CA ALA A 241 33.98 11.53 15.01
C ALA A 241 34.05 10.00 14.86
N ASP A 242 34.83 9.31 15.70
CA ASP A 242 34.88 7.85 15.78
C ASP A 242 34.40 7.35 17.15
N PRO A 243 33.19 6.77 17.25
CA PRO A 243 32.65 6.28 18.50
C PRO A 243 33.10 4.86 18.85
N LEU A 244 33.78 4.11 17.95
CA LEU A 244 34.12 2.70 18.16
C LEU A 244 34.96 2.44 19.43
N PRO A 245 36.01 3.22 19.75
CA PRO A 245 36.78 3.03 20.99
C PRO A 245 35.94 3.26 22.26
N LEU A 246 34.91 4.11 22.17
CA LEU A 246 34.02 4.42 23.29
C LEU A 246 33.02 3.28 23.56
N LEU A 247 32.67 2.48 22.54
CA LEU A 247 31.84 1.29 22.73
C LEU A 247 32.51 0.27 23.67
N ALA A 248 33.83 0.11 23.55
CA ALA A 248 34.60 -0.76 24.42
C ALA A 248 34.61 -0.27 25.87
N ARG A 249 34.87 1.03 26.07
CA ARG A 249 34.88 1.65 27.41
C ARG A 249 33.53 1.58 28.11
N ARG A 250 32.43 1.58 27.35
CA ARG A 250 31.05 1.47 27.86
C ARG A 250 30.58 0.03 28.02
N GLY A 251 31.42 -0.96 27.71
CA GLY A 251 31.09 -2.39 27.86
C GLY A 251 30.09 -2.94 26.84
N LEU A 252 29.78 -2.19 25.78
CA LEU A 252 28.87 -2.66 24.72
C LEU A 252 29.52 -3.78 23.89
N LEU A 253 30.80 -3.63 23.60
CA LEU A 253 31.65 -4.59 22.92
C LEU A 253 32.96 -4.74 23.70
N SER A 254 33.65 -5.87 23.61
CA SER A 254 35.02 -5.99 24.10
C SER A 254 36.01 -5.32 23.14
N THR A 255 37.22 -4.99 23.61
CA THR A 255 38.29 -4.42 22.76
C THR A 255 38.59 -5.30 21.54
N ASN A 256 38.61 -6.63 21.73
CA ASN A 256 38.81 -7.59 20.63
C ASN A 256 37.66 -7.56 19.62
N GLU A 257 36.44 -7.35 20.06
CA GLU A 257 35.28 -7.24 19.17
C GLU A 257 35.29 -5.94 18.38
N VAL A 258 35.71 -4.82 18.99
CA VAL A 258 35.92 -3.57 18.26
C VAL A 258 36.98 -3.73 17.18
N HIS A 259 38.12 -4.37 17.49
CA HIS A 259 39.16 -4.64 16.49
C HIS A 259 38.65 -5.51 15.33
N ARG A 260 37.91 -6.59 15.64
CA ARG A 260 37.29 -7.44 14.60
C ARG A 260 36.27 -6.67 13.77
N LEU A 261 35.44 -5.82 14.40
CA LEU A 261 34.45 -5.01 13.70
C LEU A 261 35.11 -4.01 12.76
N CYS A 262 36.20 -3.34 13.18
CA CYS A 262 36.97 -2.46 12.32
C CYS A 262 37.53 -3.19 11.09
N ALA A 263 38.16 -4.34 11.30
CA ALA A 263 38.71 -5.17 10.22
C ALA A 263 37.62 -5.64 9.25
N ALA A 264 36.49 -6.13 9.78
CA ALA A 264 35.36 -6.58 8.98
C ALA A 264 34.74 -5.45 8.15
N SER A 265 34.58 -4.29 8.77
CA SER A 265 34.05 -3.11 8.09
C SER A 265 34.97 -2.64 6.97
N SER A 266 36.28 -2.62 7.23
CA SER A 266 37.29 -2.30 6.21
C SER A 266 37.23 -3.27 5.03
N PHE A 267 37.09 -4.58 5.29
CA PHE A 267 36.92 -5.58 4.24
C PHE A 267 35.66 -5.34 3.39
N VAL A 268 34.50 -5.18 4.02
CA VAL A 268 33.22 -4.95 3.30
C VAL A 268 33.27 -3.65 2.48
N MET A 269 33.90 -2.60 3.00
CA MET A 269 34.13 -1.36 2.25
C MET A 269 35.04 -1.58 1.04
N ALA A 270 36.11 -2.39 1.18
CA ALA A 270 36.99 -2.73 0.06
C ALA A 270 36.22 -3.46 -1.04
N VAL A 271 35.39 -4.45 -0.69
CA VAL A 271 34.49 -5.15 -1.64
C VAL A 271 33.62 -4.15 -2.37
N ARG A 272 32.94 -3.23 -1.65
CA ARG A 272 32.09 -2.20 -2.24
C ARG A 272 32.85 -1.27 -3.18
N ASN A 273 34.05 -0.86 -2.80
CA ASN A 273 34.88 0.04 -3.61
C ASN A 273 35.28 -0.60 -4.95
N HIS A 274 35.73 -1.85 -4.94
CA HIS A 274 36.06 -2.58 -6.16
C HIS A 274 34.81 -2.86 -7.01
N LEU A 275 33.67 -3.16 -6.38
CA LEU A 275 32.39 -3.33 -7.07
C LEU A 275 31.98 -2.06 -7.83
N HIS A 276 32.14 -0.88 -7.21
CA HIS A 276 31.90 0.42 -7.84
C HIS A 276 32.82 0.64 -9.06
N TYR A 277 34.13 0.40 -8.93
CA TYR A 277 35.07 0.55 -10.05
C TYR A 277 34.77 -0.42 -11.20
N ARG A 278 34.44 -1.67 -10.89
CA ARG A 278 34.10 -2.69 -11.90
C ARG A 278 32.79 -2.38 -12.62
N ALA A 279 31.83 -1.79 -11.92
CA ALA A 279 30.56 -1.38 -12.52
C ALA A 279 30.63 -0.03 -13.24
N SER A 280 31.67 0.79 -12.98
CA SER A 280 31.77 2.19 -13.42
C SER A 280 30.55 3.05 -13.04
N ARG A 281 29.89 2.69 -11.95
CA ARG A 281 28.70 3.35 -11.39
C ARG A 281 28.52 2.94 -9.94
N GLN A 282 27.54 3.53 -9.26
CA GLN A 282 27.11 2.99 -7.98
C GLN A 282 26.58 1.57 -8.13
N ALA A 283 27.12 0.64 -7.34
CA ALA A 283 26.74 -0.76 -7.32
C ALA A 283 26.95 -1.34 -5.93
N ASP A 284 25.86 -1.79 -5.30
CA ASP A 284 25.86 -2.26 -3.92
C ASP A 284 25.54 -3.77 -3.80
N VAL A 285 25.25 -4.47 -4.91
CA VAL A 285 24.99 -5.93 -4.94
C VAL A 285 26.17 -6.67 -5.56
N LEU A 286 26.72 -7.64 -4.82
CA LEU A 286 27.81 -8.50 -5.26
C LEU A 286 27.26 -9.70 -6.06
N THR A 287 26.93 -9.45 -7.32
CA THR A 287 26.39 -10.45 -8.26
C THR A 287 27.44 -11.52 -8.62
N ALA A 288 26.98 -12.73 -8.95
CA ALA A 288 27.85 -13.88 -9.21
C ALA A 288 28.89 -13.62 -10.32
N ASP A 289 28.50 -12.89 -11.36
CA ASP A 289 29.37 -12.51 -12.48
C ASP A 289 30.54 -11.58 -12.09
N LYS A 290 30.42 -10.88 -10.95
CA LYS A 290 31.44 -9.93 -10.47
C LYS A 290 32.34 -10.50 -9.38
N GLN A 291 31.95 -11.62 -8.76
CA GLN A 291 32.65 -12.17 -7.59
C GLN A 291 34.12 -12.52 -7.91
N ASP A 292 34.39 -13.21 -9.01
CA ASP A 292 35.77 -13.57 -9.38
C ASP A 292 36.64 -12.33 -9.65
N ALA A 293 36.09 -11.33 -10.34
CA ALA A 293 36.81 -10.10 -10.66
C ALA A 293 37.14 -9.28 -9.40
N VAL A 294 36.18 -9.15 -8.48
CA VAL A 294 36.38 -8.47 -7.20
C VAL A 294 37.35 -9.25 -6.30
N ALA A 295 37.29 -10.59 -6.31
CA ALA A 295 38.22 -11.43 -5.56
C ALA A 295 39.66 -11.25 -6.02
N ALA A 296 39.87 -11.17 -7.34
CA ALA A 296 41.18 -10.90 -7.93
C ALA A 296 41.70 -9.50 -7.57
N ASP A 297 40.84 -8.48 -7.60
CA ASP A 297 41.20 -7.11 -7.23
C ASP A 297 41.57 -6.98 -5.74
N LEU A 298 40.98 -7.79 -4.86
CA LEU A 298 41.35 -7.85 -3.45
C LEU A 298 42.64 -8.65 -3.19
N GLY A 299 43.25 -9.22 -4.23
CA GLY A 299 44.48 -10.00 -4.13
C GLY A 299 44.29 -11.41 -3.56
N LEU A 300 43.05 -11.92 -3.43
CA LEU A 300 42.81 -13.25 -2.82
C LEU A 300 43.49 -14.40 -3.57
N ALA A 301 43.85 -14.20 -4.84
CA ALA A 301 44.61 -15.16 -5.65
C ALA A 301 46.05 -15.40 -5.14
N THR A 302 46.68 -14.42 -4.51
CA THR A 302 48.08 -14.54 -4.04
C THR A 302 48.18 -15.10 -2.62
N ALA A 303 47.06 -15.19 -1.89
CA ALA A 303 46.98 -15.75 -0.54
C ALA A 303 46.81 -17.28 -0.53
N GLN A 304 46.41 -17.90 -1.65
CA GLN A 304 46.28 -19.35 -1.78
C GLN A 304 47.65 -20.03 -1.87
N THR A 305 48.28 -20.28 -0.72
CA THR A 305 49.48 -21.12 -0.59
C THR A 305 49.06 -22.48 -0.09
N SER A 306 48.94 -23.48 -0.99
CA SER A 306 49.00 -24.95 -0.77
C SER A 306 48.02 -25.72 -1.68
N GLY A 307 48.52 -26.25 -2.80
CA GLY A 307 48.11 -27.53 -3.40
C GLY A 307 46.67 -27.75 -3.93
N ALA A 308 45.67 -26.97 -3.52
CA ALA A 308 44.28 -27.09 -3.98
C ALA A 308 43.74 -25.72 -4.39
N THR A 309 43.47 -25.53 -5.69
CA THR A 309 42.96 -24.29 -6.26
C THR A 309 41.47 -24.15 -5.92
N GLN A 310 41.14 -23.44 -4.84
CA GLN A 310 39.75 -23.07 -4.55
C GLN A 310 39.32 -21.94 -5.50
N PRO A 311 38.12 -21.97 -6.10
CA PRO A 311 37.64 -20.86 -6.94
C PRO A 311 37.68 -19.52 -6.20
N LEU A 312 38.13 -18.44 -6.86
CA LEU A 312 38.32 -17.13 -6.23
C LEU A 312 37.02 -16.54 -5.69
N ALA A 313 35.92 -16.67 -6.45
CA ALA A 313 34.59 -16.31 -5.98
C ALA A 313 34.23 -17.00 -4.65
N ARG A 314 34.56 -18.29 -4.50
CA ARG A 314 34.30 -19.02 -3.25
C ARG A 314 35.12 -18.47 -2.09
N ALA A 315 36.41 -18.20 -2.29
CA ALA A 315 37.26 -17.62 -1.26
C ALA A 315 36.78 -16.21 -0.84
N LEU A 316 36.36 -15.39 -1.82
CA LEU A 316 35.74 -14.09 -1.55
C LEU A 316 34.47 -14.23 -0.73
N MET A 317 33.56 -15.13 -1.12
CA MET A 317 32.28 -15.30 -0.43
C MET A 317 32.47 -15.85 0.98
N GLU A 318 33.37 -16.82 1.20
CA GLU A 318 33.72 -17.32 2.54
C GLU A 318 34.27 -16.19 3.43
N ALA A 319 35.17 -15.35 2.90
CA ALA A 319 35.67 -14.16 3.61
C ALA A 319 34.58 -13.11 3.85
N TYR A 320 33.70 -12.88 2.87
CA TYR A 320 32.58 -11.94 2.99
C TYR A 320 31.64 -12.37 4.11
N TYR A 321 31.20 -13.63 4.13
CA TYR A 321 30.32 -14.14 5.17
C TYR A 321 30.93 -14.02 6.57
N ALA A 322 32.21 -14.35 6.73
CA ALA A 322 32.90 -14.23 8.02
C ALA A 322 32.92 -12.79 8.54
N ASN A 323 33.13 -11.81 7.66
CA ASN A 323 33.15 -10.39 8.03
C ASN A 323 31.73 -9.82 8.23
N ALA A 324 30.78 -10.18 7.36
CA ALA A 324 29.38 -9.80 7.48
C ALA A 324 28.77 -10.33 8.78
N GLU A 325 29.10 -11.56 9.19
CA GLU A 325 28.66 -12.14 10.47
C GLU A 325 29.14 -11.33 11.68
N VAL A 326 30.40 -10.86 11.66
CA VAL A 326 30.95 -10.00 12.73
C VAL A 326 30.18 -8.70 12.83
N ILE A 327 29.90 -8.05 11.70
CA ILE A 327 29.16 -6.78 11.65
C ILE A 327 27.72 -6.98 12.12
N HIS A 328 27.03 -7.98 11.56
CA HIS A 328 25.63 -8.26 11.88
C HIS A 328 25.43 -8.61 13.37
N ARG A 329 26.30 -9.46 13.92
CA ARG A 329 26.27 -9.82 15.35
C ARG A 329 26.54 -8.62 16.25
N ALA A 330 27.48 -7.75 15.86
CA ALA A 330 27.75 -6.52 16.59
C ALA A 330 26.55 -5.56 16.54
N CYS A 331 25.91 -5.43 15.37
CA CYS A 331 24.70 -4.63 15.16
C CYS A 331 23.58 -5.04 16.12
N ARG A 332 23.15 -6.31 16.05
CA ARG A 332 22.11 -6.85 16.95
C ARG A 332 22.46 -6.62 18.41
N ARG A 333 23.67 -7.01 18.84
CA ARG A 333 24.07 -6.88 20.23
C ARG A 333 24.09 -5.42 20.73
N VAL A 334 24.61 -4.49 19.93
CA VAL A 334 24.68 -3.09 20.34
C VAL A 334 23.28 -2.50 20.40
N ILE A 335 22.40 -2.80 19.45
CA ILE A 335 20.99 -2.37 19.47
C ILE A 335 20.29 -2.94 20.71
N ASP A 336 20.36 -4.25 20.93
CA ASP A 336 19.71 -4.94 22.06
C ASP A 336 20.17 -4.35 23.40
N ARG A 337 21.50 -4.27 23.64
CA ARG A 337 22.05 -3.67 24.87
C ARG A 337 21.74 -2.19 25.00
N SER A 338 21.58 -1.49 23.88
CA SER A 338 21.17 -0.09 23.85
C SER A 338 19.67 0.10 24.09
N LEU A 339 18.90 -0.97 24.21
CA LEU A 339 17.48 -0.95 24.57
C LEU A 339 17.20 -1.62 25.93
N GLU A 340 18.13 -2.41 26.48
CA GLU A 340 17.98 -3.07 27.79
C GLU A 340 17.95 -2.10 28.98
N GLY A 341 18.84 -1.10 29.01
CA GLY A 341 18.95 -0.16 30.14
C GLY A 341 17.99 1.04 30.06
N PRO A 342 17.75 1.76 31.16
CA PRO A 342 16.78 2.85 31.24
C PRO A 342 17.08 3.94 30.20
N LEU A 343 16.09 4.28 29.39
CA LEU A 343 16.11 5.42 28.48
C LEU A 343 14.96 6.35 28.82
N PHE A 344 15.28 7.62 29.07
CA PHE A 344 14.28 8.61 29.39
C PHE A 344 13.57 9.08 28.12
N THR A 345 12.26 9.20 28.22
CA THR A 345 11.42 9.80 27.19
C THR A 345 11.34 11.31 27.36
N ALA A 346 10.84 12.02 26.35
CA ALA A 346 10.60 13.45 26.45
C ALA A 346 9.62 13.82 27.59
N GLY A 347 8.60 12.98 27.84
CA GLY A 347 7.63 13.14 28.93
C GLY A 347 8.15 12.72 30.30
N GLY A 348 9.44 12.39 30.44
CA GLY A 348 10.06 12.00 31.71
C GLY A 348 9.81 10.55 32.12
N LEU A 349 9.12 9.75 31.30
CA LEU A 349 8.94 8.31 31.48
C LEU A 349 10.24 7.57 31.17
N VAL A 350 10.28 6.26 31.48
CA VAL A 350 11.48 5.45 31.28
C VAL A 350 11.15 4.22 30.44
N PHE A 351 11.72 4.14 29.24
CA PHE A 351 11.74 2.88 28.50
C PHE A 351 12.76 1.92 29.13
N MET A 352 12.32 0.70 29.43
CA MET A 352 13.15 -0.38 29.94
C MET A 352 12.49 -1.72 29.67
N HIS A 353 13.27 -2.76 29.36
CA HIS A 353 12.77 -4.13 29.15
C HIS A 353 11.57 -4.26 28.18
N GLY A 354 11.49 -3.40 27.15
CA GLY A 354 10.42 -3.47 26.16
C GLY A 354 9.10 -2.80 26.58
N ALA A 355 9.07 -2.05 27.69
CA ALA A 355 7.88 -1.30 28.15
C ALA A 355 8.24 0.10 28.64
N ILE A 356 7.25 0.99 28.72
CA ILE A 356 7.39 2.32 29.33
C ILE A 356 7.01 2.25 30.81
N HIS A 357 7.94 2.59 31.67
CA HIS A 357 7.81 2.61 33.13
C HIS A 357 7.69 4.04 33.66
N PRO A 358 7.22 4.20 34.92
CA PRO A 358 7.16 5.51 35.56
C PRO A 358 8.53 6.20 35.65
N GLY A 359 8.50 7.51 35.39
CA GLY A 359 9.64 8.40 35.54
C GLY A 359 10.02 8.72 36.99
N ARG A 360 11.21 9.30 37.18
CA ARG A 360 11.56 9.97 38.45
C ARG A 360 11.11 11.44 38.49
N VAL A 361 10.78 12.02 37.34
CA VAL A 361 10.29 13.39 37.21
C VAL A 361 8.78 13.37 37.31
N SER A 362 8.21 14.26 38.13
CA SER A 362 6.76 14.45 38.21
C SER A 362 6.30 15.16 36.94
N THR A 363 5.71 14.42 36.02
CA THR A 363 5.02 14.95 34.84
C THR A 363 3.51 14.88 35.09
N ASP A 364 2.73 15.78 34.50
CA ASP A 364 1.28 15.72 34.53
C ASP A 364 0.75 14.53 33.69
N VAL A 365 -0.43 14.03 34.07
CA VAL A 365 -1.04 12.85 33.43
C VAL A 365 -1.31 13.06 31.93
N PRO A 366 -1.86 14.20 31.46
CA PRO A 366 -2.06 14.43 30.02
C PRO A 366 -0.78 14.32 29.18
N THR A 367 0.33 14.88 29.65
CA THR A 367 1.62 14.77 28.96
C THR A 367 2.12 13.32 28.96
N MET A 368 1.99 12.59 30.07
CA MET A 368 2.36 11.17 30.12
C MET A 368 1.53 10.31 29.16
N VAL A 369 0.21 10.55 29.07
CA VAL A 369 -0.68 9.85 28.14
C VAL A 369 -0.29 10.14 26.69
N SER A 370 -0.03 11.41 26.36
CA SER A 370 0.39 11.80 25.01
C SER A 370 1.70 11.15 24.59
N ASP A 371 2.67 11.07 25.52
CA ASP A 371 3.95 10.42 25.27
C ASP A 371 3.78 8.90 25.09
N LEU A 372 2.98 8.24 25.94
CA LEU A 372 2.65 6.82 25.80
C LEU A 372 1.96 6.50 24.48
N LEU A 373 1.02 7.35 24.03
CA LEU A 373 0.34 7.16 22.75
C LEU A 373 1.34 7.22 21.60
N ARG A 374 2.22 8.21 21.59
CA ARG A 374 3.28 8.31 20.58
C ARG A 374 4.14 7.05 20.54
N TYR A 375 4.61 6.56 21.69
CA TYR A 375 5.38 5.31 21.77
C TYR A 375 4.58 4.07 21.32
N ALA A 376 3.30 3.99 21.66
CA ALA A 376 2.46 2.88 21.24
C ALA A 376 2.23 2.88 19.72
N GLN A 377 2.00 4.06 19.14
CA GLN A 377 1.72 4.26 17.72
C GLN A 377 2.98 4.09 16.87
N GLU A 378 4.01 4.89 17.15
CA GLU A 378 5.25 4.93 16.38
C GLU A 378 6.17 3.75 16.68
N HIS A 379 6.14 3.21 17.91
CA HIS A 379 7.10 2.21 18.38
C HIS A 379 6.48 0.91 18.88
N GLY A 380 5.15 0.77 18.90
CA GLY A 380 4.49 -0.47 19.32
C GLY A 380 4.82 -0.86 20.76
N VAL A 381 5.27 0.11 21.57
CA VAL A 381 5.67 -0.10 22.97
C VAL A 381 4.58 0.47 23.86
N GLY A 382 4.02 -0.38 24.72
CA GLY A 382 3.00 0.01 25.70
C GLY A 382 3.58 0.35 27.07
N PRO A 383 2.71 0.81 28.00
CA PRO A 383 3.08 1.01 29.40
C PRO A 383 3.38 -0.33 30.10
N SER A 384 4.21 -0.29 31.13
CA SER A 384 4.34 -1.40 32.08
C SER A 384 3.03 -1.59 32.87
N PRO A 385 2.76 -2.79 33.40
CA PRO A 385 1.55 -3.03 34.20
C PRO A 385 1.40 -2.04 35.37
N GLU A 386 2.51 -1.68 36.02
CA GLU A 386 2.51 -0.73 37.14
C GLU A 386 2.14 0.70 36.70
N LEU A 387 2.68 1.16 35.56
CA LEU A 387 2.34 2.47 35.02
C LEU A 387 0.88 2.52 34.56
N LEU A 388 0.42 1.45 33.89
CA LEU A 388 -0.95 1.34 33.43
C LEU A 388 -1.95 1.42 34.60
N GLU A 389 -1.77 0.60 35.63
CA GLU A 389 -2.64 0.61 36.82
C GLU A 389 -2.60 1.95 37.55
N SER A 390 -1.42 2.57 37.67
CA SER A 390 -1.28 3.90 38.26
C SER A 390 -2.07 4.95 37.48
N LEU A 391 -1.91 5.02 36.16
CA LEU A 391 -2.62 6.00 35.33
C LEU A 391 -4.13 5.75 35.31
N ARG A 392 -4.56 4.48 35.23
CA ARG A 392 -5.98 4.11 35.33
C ARG A 392 -6.59 4.59 36.65
N GLY A 393 -5.88 4.44 37.76
CA GLY A 393 -6.28 4.96 39.07
C GLY A 393 -6.49 6.47 39.07
N HIS A 394 -5.53 7.24 38.55
CA HIS A 394 -5.63 8.71 38.47
C HIS A 394 -6.75 9.18 37.53
N ILE A 395 -6.93 8.51 36.38
CA ILE A 395 -7.96 8.86 35.38
C ILE A 395 -9.37 8.54 35.90
N ALA A 396 -9.52 7.48 36.70
CA ALA A 396 -10.78 7.06 37.30
C ALA A 396 -11.15 7.84 38.57
N ASP A 397 -10.20 8.58 39.18
CA ASP A 397 -10.45 9.36 40.38
C ASP A 397 -11.24 10.65 40.08
N GLU A 398 -12.57 10.57 40.20
CA GLU A 398 -13.46 11.70 40.02
C GLU A 398 -13.31 12.80 41.11
N ALA A 399 -12.66 12.50 42.24
CA ALA A 399 -12.41 13.49 43.29
C ALA A 399 -11.33 14.50 42.87
N ASN A 400 -10.48 14.14 41.90
CA ASN A 400 -9.50 15.06 41.31
C ASN A 400 -10.13 15.91 40.20
N HIS A 401 -10.89 16.93 40.60
CA HIS A 401 -11.63 17.80 39.68
C HIS A 401 -10.73 18.58 38.70
N GLU A 402 -9.51 18.94 39.10
CA GLU A 402 -8.55 19.65 38.25
C GLU A 402 -8.09 18.77 37.08
N LEU A 403 -7.63 17.55 37.39
CA LEU A 403 -7.22 16.58 36.36
C LEU A 403 -8.40 16.18 35.47
N ALA A 404 -9.58 15.98 36.05
CA ALA A 404 -10.80 15.68 35.31
C ALA A 404 -11.13 16.75 34.24
N ALA A 405 -11.10 18.03 34.63
CA ALA A 405 -11.37 19.15 33.73
C ALA A 405 -10.27 19.28 32.67
N GLU A 406 -9.02 19.03 33.03
CA GLU A 406 -7.90 19.07 32.07
C GLU A 406 -7.99 17.95 31.03
N LEU A 407 -8.29 16.72 31.45
CA LEU A 407 -8.50 15.60 30.53
C LEU A 407 -9.68 15.86 29.59
N GLU A 408 -10.79 16.40 30.09
CA GLU A 408 -11.94 16.77 29.25
C GLU A 408 -11.59 17.83 28.20
N ARG A 409 -10.79 18.82 28.57
CA ARG A 409 -10.31 19.86 27.66
C ARG A 409 -9.36 19.33 26.59
N THR A 410 -8.48 18.39 26.94
CA THR A 410 -7.40 17.90 26.07
C THR A 410 -7.76 16.67 25.24
N PHE A 411 -8.68 15.82 25.72
CA PHE A 411 -9.02 14.55 25.09
C PHE A 411 -9.43 14.66 23.61
N PRO A 412 -10.23 15.66 23.18
CA PRO A 412 -10.56 15.81 21.77
C PRO A 412 -9.31 15.93 20.87
N GLN A 413 -8.33 16.74 21.28
CA GLN A 413 -7.08 16.87 20.53
C GLN A 413 -6.25 15.59 20.57
N VAL A 414 -6.21 14.90 21.72
CA VAL A 414 -5.51 13.62 21.87
C VAL A 414 -6.10 12.57 20.93
N LEU A 415 -7.42 12.43 20.89
CA LEU A 415 -8.09 11.47 20.01
C LEU A 415 -7.88 11.83 18.55
N THR A 416 -8.02 13.11 18.17
CA THR A 416 -7.74 13.57 16.80
C THR A 416 -6.30 13.26 16.40
N ASN A 417 -5.30 13.51 17.27
CA ASN A 417 -3.91 13.16 17.00
C ASN A 417 -3.71 11.64 16.80
N VAL A 418 -4.40 10.82 17.59
CA VAL A 418 -4.36 9.37 17.44
C VAL A 418 -4.93 8.93 16.09
N LEU A 419 -6.07 9.51 15.68
CA LEU A 419 -6.77 9.17 14.44
C LEU A 419 -6.07 9.72 13.19
N SER A 420 -5.42 10.89 13.25
CA SER A 420 -4.63 11.45 12.15
C SER A 420 -3.19 10.90 12.09
N SER A 421 -2.81 10.00 13.01
CA SER A 421 -1.45 9.48 13.06
C SER A 421 -1.07 8.72 11.78
N PRO A 422 0.16 8.90 11.25
CA PRO A 422 0.65 8.14 10.10
C PRO A 422 0.89 6.67 10.44
N SER A 423 0.83 6.25 11.71
CA SER A 423 1.01 4.86 12.10
C SER A 423 0.27 4.49 13.39
N GLY A 424 -0.05 3.20 13.55
CA GLY A 424 -0.50 2.59 14.80
C GLY A 424 -1.81 3.14 15.39
N VAL A 425 -2.75 3.62 14.58
CA VAL A 425 -4.07 4.12 14.99
C VAL A 425 -4.80 3.09 15.86
N CYS A 426 -4.87 1.81 15.46
CA CYS A 426 -5.50 0.77 16.27
C CYS A 426 -4.81 0.61 17.63
N LYS A 427 -3.47 0.64 17.68
CA LYS A 427 -2.70 0.55 18.94
C LYS A 427 -2.98 1.73 19.87
N GLY A 428 -3.09 2.94 19.32
CA GLY A 428 -3.48 4.14 20.06
C GLY A 428 -4.89 4.01 20.65
N ILE A 429 -5.86 3.55 19.86
CA ILE A 429 -7.24 3.33 20.34
C ILE A 429 -7.29 2.26 21.44
N ARG A 430 -6.56 1.15 21.28
CA ARG A 430 -6.46 0.10 22.31
C ARG A 430 -5.85 0.63 23.61
N LEU A 431 -4.79 1.44 23.53
CA LEU A 431 -4.20 2.08 24.72
C LEU A 431 -5.19 3.04 25.40
N LEU A 432 -5.96 3.82 24.64
CA LEU A 432 -7.00 4.70 25.20
C LEU A 432 -8.14 3.91 25.85
N LEU A 433 -8.47 2.71 25.36
CA LEU A 433 -9.39 1.77 26.02
C LEU A 433 -8.81 1.26 27.34
N ASP A 434 -7.56 0.78 27.32
CA ASP A 434 -6.88 0.21 28.49
C ASP A 434 -6.73 1.24 29.63
N LEU A 435 -6.44 2.50 29.27
CA LEU A 435 -6.37 3.63 30.21
C LEU A 435 -7.73 4.06 30.77
N GLY A 436 -8.85 3.59 30.21
CA GLY A 436 -10.20 3.97 30.62
C GLY A 436 -10.72 5.26 29.98
N LEU A 437 -9.93 5.94 29.15
CA LEU A 437 -10.30 7.24 28.56
C LEU A 437 -11.46 7.13 27.57
N MET A 438 -11.51 6.04 26.79
CA MET A 438 -12.62 5.79 25.86
C MET A 438 -13.96 5.61 26.59
N HIS A 439 -13.95 4.97 27.77
CA HIS A 439 -15.16 4.79 28.58
C HIS A 439 -15.75 6.13 29.04
N ARG A 440 -14.89 7.12 29.26
CA ARG A 440 -15.26 8.44 29.77
C ARG A 440 -15.68 9.40 28.67
N PHE A 441 -14.93 9.46 27.57
CA PHE A 441 -15.08 10.53 26.57
C PHE A 441 -15.67 10.08 25.22
N LEU A 442 -15.62 8.78 24.91
CA LEU A 442 -16.29 8.17 23.75
C LEU A 442 -17.11 6.92 24.18
N PRO A 443 -18.06 7.09 25.13
CA PRO A 443 -18.81 5.98 25.71
C PRO A 443 -19.57 5.15 24.67
N GLU A 444 -19.93 5.75 23.53
CA GLU A 444 -20.62 5.09 22.43
C GLU A 444 -19.80 3.93 21.86
N PHE A 445 -18.50 4.15 21.61
CA PHE A 445 -17.59 3.08 21.17
C PHE A 445 -17.29 2.09 22.30
N ALA A 446 -17.05 2.59 23.52
CA ALA A 446 -16.76 1.73 24.66
C ALA A 446 -17.89 0.72 24.94
N ARG A 447 -19.16 1.09 24.65
CA ARG A 447 -20.31 0.18 24.69
C ARG A 447 -20.22 -0.91 23.63
N LEU A 448 -19.77 -0.61 22.41
CA LEU A 448 -19.62 -1.58 21.31
C LEU A 448 -18.65 -2.71 21.64
N MET A 449 -17.61 -2.44 22.43
CA MET A 449 -16.68 -3.49 22.89
C MET A 449 -17.40 -4.62 23.66
N ARG A 450 -18.55 -4.32 24.28
CA ARG A 450 -19.38 -5.27 25.03
C ARG A 450 -20.65 -5.71 24.27
N THR A 451 -20.86 -5.24 23.05
CA THR A 451 -22.03 -5.59 22.23
C THR A 451 -21.72 -6.84 21.41
N SER A 452 -22.50 -7.90 21.62
CA SER A 452 -22.41 -9.12 20.80
C SER A 452 -22.84 -8.82 19.37
N ALA A 453 -22.09 -9.32 18.39
CA ALA A 453 -22.53 -9.27 17.01
C ALA A 453 -23.64 -10.31 16.78
N LEU A 454 -24.84 -9.86 16.43
CA LEU A 454 -26.01 -10.72 16.20
C LEU A 454 -25.95 -11.50 14.87
N SER A 455 -24.92 -11.27 14.07
CA SER A 455 -24.67 -11.92 12.77
C SER A 455 -23.80 -13.16 12.97
N LEU A 456 -24.22 -14.31 12.42
CA LEU A 456 -23.45 -15.56 12.41
C LEU A 456 -22.09 -15.44 11.69
N ALA A 457 -21.88 -14.37 10.92
CA ALA A 457 -20.61 -14.11 10.22
C ALA A 457 -19.53 -13.49 11.13
N HIS A 458 -19.91 -12.90 12.27
CA HIS A 458 -18.96 -12.18 13.13
C HIS A 458 -18.49 -13.05 14.29
N ARG A 459 -17.17 -13.28 14.35
CA ARG A 459 -16.52 -14.01 15.45
C ARG A 459 -16.35 -13.15 16.72
N TYR A 460 -16.33 -11.83 16.57
CA TYR A 460 -15.96 -10.87 17.61
C TYR A 460 -17.15 -10.00 18.03
N THR A 461 -17.00 -9.27 19.15
CA THR A 461 -17.95 -8.21 19.51
C THR A 461 -17.94 -7.11 18.46
N VAL A 462 -18.98 -6.28 18.43
CA VAL A 462 -19.08 -5.17 17.46
C VAL A 462 -17.86 -4.26 17.56
N GLY A 463 -17.41 -3.91 18.77
CA GLY A 463 -16.24 -3.05 18.95
C GLY A 463 -14.92 -3.70 18.50
N GLU A 464 -14.71 -4.99 18.78
CA GLU A 464 -13.49 -5.68 18.33
C GLU A 464 -13.49 -5.92 16.80
N HIS A 465 -14.66 -6.12 16.20
CA HIS A 465 -14.83 -6.09 14.74
C HIS A 465 -14.41 -4.74 14.17
N THR A 466 -14.88 -3.64 14.77
CA THR A 466 -14.49 -2.31 14.35
C THR A 466 -12.98 -2.06 14.47
N LEU A 467 -12.31 -2.50 15.53
CA LEU A 467 -10.85 -2.39 15.65
C LEU A 467 -10.12 -3.15 14.53
N ARG A 468 -10.64 -4.28 14.09
CA ARG A 468 -10.10 -5.00 12.93
C ARG A 468 -10.30 -4.23 11.63
N ALA A 469 -11.44 -3.56 11.45
CA ALA A 469 -11.63 -2.68 10.30
C ALA A 469 -10.61 -1.52 10.32
N ILE A 470 -10.29 -0.95 11.49
CA ILE A 470 -9.20 0.03 11.63
C ILE A 470 -7.86 -0.59 11.20
N GLU A 471 -7.54 -1.82 11.64
CA GLU A 471 -6.31 -2.52 11.21
C GLU A 471 -6.25 -2.76 9.68
N GLN A 472 -7.39 -3.00 9.01
CA GLN A 472 -7.43 -3.11 7.56
C GLN A 472 -7.23 -1.76 6.86
N LEU A 473 -7.81 -0.67 7.39
CA LEU A 473 -7.51 0.68 6.91
C LEU A 473 -6.01 1.02 7.03
N GLU A 474 -5.39 0.66 8.15
CA GLU A 474 -3.93 0.83 8.33
C GLU A 474 -3.12 0.01 7.33
N GLN A 475 -3.51 -1.24 7.07
CA GLN A 475 -2.85 -2.08 6.05
C GLN A 475 -2.94 -1.48 4.64
N MET A 476 -4.09 -0.89 4.28
CA MET A 476 -4.23 -0.19 2.99
C MET A 476 -3.38 1.08 2.91
N ARG A 477 -3.32 1.87 4.00
CA ARG A 477 -2.43 3.04 4.12
C ARG A 477 -0.96 2.63 3.98
N ASP A 478 -0.58 1.52 4.60
CA ASP A 478 0.81 1.07 4.71
C ASP A 478 1.19 0.05 3.61
N ALA A 479 0.35 -0.09 2.57
CA ALA A 479 0.55 -1.09 1.53
C ALA A 479 1.88 -0.89 0.78
N PRO A 480 2.68 -1.95 0.56
CA PRO A 480 3.96 -1.86 -0.13
C PRO A 480 3.76 -1.59 -1.64
N ASP A 481 4.86 -1.28 -2.34
CA ASP A 481 4.83 -1.16 -3.80
C ASP A 481 4.45 -2.52 -4.43
N GLY A 482 3.42 -2.51 -5.28
CA GLY A 482 2.83 -3.73 -5.84
C GLY A 482 1.38 -3.54 -6.26
N PRO A 483 0.61 -4.65 -6.44
CA PRO A 483 -0.80 -4.60 -6.80
C PRO A 483 -1.66 -3.76 -5.85
N ASP A 484 -1.35 -3.80 -4.55
CA ASP A 484 -2.12 -3.12 -3.50
C ASP A 484 -1.71 -1.64 -3.30
N SER A 485 -0.68 -1.16 -4.01
CA SER A 485 -0.20 0.23 -3.91
C SER A 485 -1.24 1.27 -4.33
N GLU A 486 -2.28 0.85 -5.05
CA GLU A 486 -3.40 1.71 -5.39
C GLU A 486 -4.24 2.11 -4.18
N TYR A 487 -4.46 1.20 -3.22
CA TYR A 487 -5.22 1.52 -2.01
C TYR A 487 -4.46 2.53 -1.13
N ARG A 488 -3.12 2.46 -1.10
CA ARG A 488 -2.28 3.49 -0.47
C ARG A 488 -2.49 4.85 -1.12
N ARG A 489 -2.49 4.93 -2.45
CA ARG A 489 -2.74 6.19 -3.19
C ARG A 489 -4.15 6.74 -2.95
N MET A 490 -5.16 5.87 -2.90
CA MET A 490 -6.52 6.25 -2.52
C MET A 490 -6.54 6.84 -1.11
N PHE A 491 -5.88 6.21 -0.15
CA PHE A 491 -5.77 6.70 1.22
C PHE A 491 -5.03 8.04 1.30
N GLU A 492 -3.91 8.20 0.60
CA GLU A 492 -3.13 9.44 0.51
C GLU A 492 -3.93 10.61 -0.09
N SER A 493 -4.95 10.31 -0.91
CA SER A 493 -5.85 11.33 -1.46
C SER A 493 -6.93 11.81 -0.49
N VAL A 494 -7.15 11.10 0.63
CA VAL A 494 -8.13 11.48 1.65
C VAL A 494 -7.61 12.69 2.43
N SER A 495 -8.36 13.77 2.38
CA SER A 495 -8.00 15.07 2.98
C SER A 495 -8.07 15.04 4.51
N ARG A 496 -8.96 14.22 5.07
CA ARG A 496 -9.28 14.14 6.51
C ARG A 496 -9.26 12.69 7.01
N PRO A 497 -8.08 12.09 7.20
CA PRO A 497 -7.97 10.69 7.65
C PRO A 497 -8.63 10.46 9.01
N GLU A 498 -8.62 11.45 9.91
CA GLU A 498 -9.30 11.35 11.21
C GLU A 498 -10.81 11.16 11.10
N ALA A 499 -11.44 11.78 10.09
CA ALA A 499 -12.87 11.61 9.83
C ALA A 499 -13.17 10.20 9.33
N LEU A 500 -12.32 9.64 8.46
CA LEU A 500 -12.44 8.25 7.99
C LEU A 500 -12.28 7.26 9.15
N PHE A 501 -11.24 7.42 9.98
CA PHE A 501 -11.02 6.52 11.11
C PHE A 501 -12.10 6.64 12.19
N LEU A 502 -12.61 7.84 12.49
CA LEU A 502 -13.73 8.00 13.43
C LEU A 502 -15.03 7.41 12.87
N ALA A 503 -15.29 7.60 11.57
CA ALA A 503 -16.42 6.96 10.91
C ALA A 503 -16.30 5.43 10.96
N ALA A 504 -15.12 4.87 10.70
CA ALA A 504 -14.86 3.45 10.86
C ALA A 504 -15.10 2.99 12.31
N LEU A 505 -14.63 3.76 13.29
CA LEU A 505 -14.79 3.48 14.72
C LEU A 505 -16.27 3.43 15.18
N LEU A 506 -17.14 4.16 14.49
CA LEU A 506 -18.55 4.34 14.86
C LEU A 506 -19.55 3.82 13.82
N HIS A 507 -19.10 3.19 12.72
CA HIS A 507 -19.98 2.76 11.61
C HIS A 507 -21.15 1.88 12.07
N ASP A 508 -20.88 1.06 13.09
CA ASP A 508 -21.82 0.10 13.67
C ASP A 508 -22.44 0.57 15.00
N ALA A 509 -22.28 1.85 15.37
CA ALA A 509 -22.74 2.39 16.65
C ALA A 509 -24.25 2.19 16.91
N GLY A 510 -25.05 2.14 15.84
CA GLY A 510 -26.49 1.91 15.94
C GLY A 510 -26.91 0.48 16.27
N LYS A 511 -26.02 -0.53 16.19
CA LYS A 511 -26.36 -1.95 16.51
C LYS A 511 -26.72 -2.18 17.98
N VAL A 512 -26.53 -1.14 18.79
CA VAL A 512 -26.88 -1.07 20.19
C VAL A 512 -28.40 -0.95 20.42
N ASP A 513 -29.13 -0.34 19.47
CA ASP A 513 -30.58 -0.23 19.49
C ASP A 513 -31.17 -0.99 18.28
N LEU A 514 -31.81 -2.13 18.57
CA LEU A 514 -32.38 -3.00 17.54
C LEU A 514 -33.77 -2.54 17.07
N SER A 515 -34.34 -1.50 17.68
CA SER A 515 -35.70 -1.02 17.35
C SER A 515 -35.74 -0.14 16.09
N ARG A 516 -34.59 0.32 15.60
CA ARG A 516 -34.45 1.23 14.47
C ARG A 516 -33.38 0.75 13.49
N PRO A 517 -33.40 1.22 12.23
CA PRO A 517 -32.29 0.98 11.31
C PRO A 517 -30.96 1.47 11.92
N HIS A 518 -29.99 0.57 12.05
CA HIS A 518 -28.75 0.86 12.77
C HIS A 518 -27.88 1.89 12.05
N ALA A 519 -27.87 1.93 10.71
CA ALA A 519 -27.09 2.91 9.97
C ALA A 519 -27.58 4.36 10.22
N GLU A 520 -28.91 4.58 10.26
CA GLU A 520 -29.47 5.91 10.55
C GLU A 520 -29.24 6.33 12.01
N THR A 521 -29.44 5.38 12.94
CA THR A 521 -29.22 5.60 14.37
C THR A 521 -27.73 5.84 14.65
N GLY A 522 -26.85 5.07 14.01
CA GLY A 522 -25.40 5.21 14.07
C GLY A 522 -24.94 6.56 13.58
N ALA A 523 -25.51 7.06 12.47
CA ALA A 523 -25.15 8.37 11.93
C ALA A 523 -25.44 9.52 12.91
N ALA A 524 -26.62 9.48 13.56
CA ALA A 524 -26.96 10.46 14.58
C ALA A 524 -26.02 10.38 15.81
N ILE A 525 -25.66 9.16 16.23
CA ILE A 525 -24.71 8.94 17.31
C ILE A 525 -23.33 9.49 16.95
N ALA A 526 -22.82 9.15 15.76
CA ALA A 526 -21.50 9.58 15.30
C ALA A 526 -21.42 11.10 15.12
N GLN A 527 -22.50 11.72 14.64
CA GLN A 527 -22.60 13.18 14.54
C GLN A 527 -22.47 13.85 15.92
N GLN A 528 -23.21 13.37 16.92
CA GLN A 528 -23.14 13.91 18.29
C GLN A 528 -21.76 13.70 18.91
N ALA A 529 -21.15 12.54 18.70
CA ALA A 529 -19.79 12.26 19.16
C ALA A 529 -18.76 13.21 18.51
N ALA A 530 -18.81 13.40 17.18
CA ALA A 530 -17.91 14.29 16.46
C ALA A 530 -18.05 15.75 16.91
N LEU A 531 -19.28 16.23 17.15
CA LEU A 531 -19.54 17.57 17.70
C LEU A 531 -18.95 17.73 19.11
N ARG A 532 -19.11 16.71 19.97
CA ARG A 532 -18.52 16.70 21.33
C ARG A 532 -16.99 16.71 21.31
N LEU A 533 -16.39 16.12 20.27
CA LEU A 533 -14.95 16.13 20.02
C LEU A 533 -14.47 17.43 19.33
N GLY A 534 -15.33 18.43 19.17
CA GLY A 534 -14.94 19.74 18.62
C GLY A 534 -14.51 19.69 17.15
N MET A 535 -14.92 18.66 16.40
CA MET A 535 -14.65 18.59 14.96
C MET A 535 -15.44 19.66 14.19
N ASP A 536 -14.87 20.12 13.08
CA ASP A 536 -15.53 21.11 12.23
C ASP A 536 -16.75 20.55 11.49
N ALA A 537 -17.57 21.45 10.93
CA ALA A 537 -18.84 21.07 10.30
C ALA A 537 -18.67 20.13 9.10
N GLU A 538 -17.54 20.21 8.39
CA GLU A 538 -17.25 19.36 7.24
C GLU A 538 -16.94 17.93 7.68
N ALA A 539 -16.03 17.77 8.65
CA ALA A 539 -15.69 16.47 9.22
C ALA A 539 -16.93 15.80 9.86
N VAL A 540 -17.74 16.55 10.60
CA VAL A 540 -18.99 16.06 11.19
C VAL A 540 -19.96 15.54 10.11
N SER A 541 -20.08 16.27 8.99
CA SER A 541 -20.92 15.88 7.85
C SER A 541 -20.40 14.60 7.18
N GLN A 542 -19.10 14.51 6.92
CA GLN A 542 -18.46 13.34 6.32
C GLN A 542 -18.63 12.09 7.21
N ILE A 543 -18.38 12.21 8.52
CA ILE A 543 -18.55 11.11 9.47
C ILE A 543 -20.00 10.63 9.48
N ALA A 544 -20.96 11.54 9.62
CA ALA A 544 -22.37 11.19 9.63
C ALA A 544 -22.80 10.52 8.30
N PHE A 545 -22.31 11.00 7.17
CA PHE A 545 -22.55 10.41 5.86
C PHE A 545 -22.00 8.98 5.75
N LEU A 546 -20.72 8.79 6.09
CA LEU A 546 -20.05 7.49 6.00
C LEU A 546 -20.74 6.47 6.90
N VAL A 547 -21.06 6.84 8.14
CA VAL A 547 -21.80 5.96 9.07
C VAL A 547 -23.22 5.67 8.57
N ARG A 548 -23.91 6.65 7.98
CA ARG A 548 -25.25 6.45 7.41
C ARG A 548 -25.24 5.49 6.21
N HIS A 549 -24.18 5.55 5.40
CA HIS A 549 -24.12 4.88 4.10
C HIS A 549 -23.09 3.74 4.04
N HIS A 550 -22.51 3.31 5.16
CA HIS A 550 -21.46 2.27 5.18
C HIS A 550 -21.88 0.94 4.52
N LEU A 551 -23.19 0.62 4.48
CA LEU A 551 -23.69 -0.56 3.79
C LEU A 551 -23.94 -0.34 2.29
N LEU A 552 -24.12 0.91 1.85
CA LEU A 552 -24.61 1.26 0.51
C LEU A 552 -23.78 0.59 -0.58
N MET A 553 -22.46 0.71 -0.51
CA MET A 553 -21.57 0.16 -1.53
C MET A 553 -21.59 -1.37 -1.52
N SER A 554 -21.51 -2.00 -0.34
CA SER A 554 -21.58 -3.46 -0.21
C SER A 554 -22.93 -4.06 -0.65
N GLU A 555 -24.04 -3.36 -0.40
CA GLU A 555 -25.37 -3.81 -0.83
C GLU A 555 -25.54 -3.63 -2.33
N THR A 556 -25.00 -2.54 -2.89
CA THR A 556 -25.05 -2.26 -4.33
C THR A 556 -24.30 -3.34 -5.10
N THR A 557 -23.06 -3.68 -4.71
CA THR A 557 -22.27 -4.72 -5.39
C THR A 557 -22.85 -6.13 -5.27
N ARG A 558 -23.55 -6.42 -4.16
CA ARG A 558 -24.16 -7.73 -3.91
C ARG A 558 -25.50 -7.93 -4.59
N LEU A 559 -26.33 -6.89 -4.67
CA LEU A 559 -27.74 -7.03 -5.05
C LEU A 559 -28.07 -6.37 -6.39
N ARG A 560 -27.19 -5.52 -6.93
CA ARG A 560 -27.44 -4.77 -8.17
C ARG A 560 -26.50 -5.17 -9.28
N ASP A 561 -26.98 -5.03 -10.51
CA ASP A 561 -26.13 -5.17 -11.66
C ASP A 561 -25.39 -3.87 -11.98
N LEU A 562 -24.08 -3.87 -11.74
CA LEU A 562 -23.17 -2.74 -11.96
C LEU A 562 -23.06 -2.30 -13.44
N HIS A 563 -23.58 -3.10 -14.38
CA HIS A 563 -23.62 -2.75 -15.80
C HIS A 563 -24.91 -2.03 -16.20
N GLN A 564 -25.85 -1.87 -15.26
CA GLN A 564 -27.02 -1.03 -15.46
C GLN A 564 -26.66 0.42 -15.12
N GLU A 565 -26.89 1.32 -16.09
CA GLU A 565 -26.60 2.74 -15.91
C GLU A 565 -27.39 3.32 -14.72
N GLN A 566 -28.64 2.89 -14.55
CA GLN A 566 -29.48 3.33 -13.42
C GLN A 566 -28.86 2.98 -12.06
N THR A 567 -28.21 1.81 -11.93
CA THR A 567 -27.53 1.42 -10.69
C THR A 567 -26.39 2.37 -10.34
N VAL A 568 -25.56 2.74 -11.32
CA VAL A 568 -24.46 3.70 -11.10
C VAL A 568 -25.02 5.09 -10.80
N ARG A 569 -26.07 5.53 -11.50
CA ARG A 569 -26.75 6.81 -11.27
C ARG A 569 -27.35 6.91 -9.88
N ASP A 570 -28.09 5.89 -9.45
CA ASP A 570 -28.68 5.83 -8.11
C ASP A 570 -27.59 5.92 -7.04
N PHE A 571 -26.48 5.20 -7.24
CA PHE A 571 -25.34 5.24 -6.32
C PHE A 571 -24.69 6.64 -6.25
N VAL A 572 -24.35 7.27 -7.37
CA VAL A 572 -23.73 8.61 -7.39
C VAL A 572 -24.72 9.73 -7.04
N SER A 573 -26.02 9.47 -7.06
CA SER A 573 -27.03 10.42 -6.53
C SER A 573 -26.96 10.54 -5.01
N VAL A 574 -26.39 9.54 -4.34
CA VAL A 574 -26.13 9.54 -2.90
C VAL A 574 -24.68 9.94 -2.61
N VAL A 575 -23.71 9.41 -3.36
CA VAL A 575 -22.28 9.71 -3.21
C VAL A 575 -21.85 10.67 -4.30
N ASP A 576 -21.88 11.98 -4.01
CA ASP A 576 -21.82 13.05 -5.01
C ASP A 576 -20.43 13.70 -5.18
N THR A 577 -19.44 13.32 -4.37
CA THR A 577 -18.06 13.84 -4.45
C THR A 577 -17.04 12.71 -4.51
N GLN A 578 -15.90 12.98 -5.15
CA GLN A 578 -14.78 12.04 -5.22
C GLN A 578 -14.26 11.67 -3.83
N GLU A 579 -14.15 12.65 -2.92
CA GLU A 579 -13.68 12.44 -1.55
C GLU A 579 -14.57 11.43 -0.80
N LEU A 580 -15.90 11.62 -0.83
CA LEU A 580 -16.84 10.70 -0.18
C LEU A 580 -16.83 9.31 -0.82
N LEU A 581 -16.66 9.23 -2.15
CA LEU A 581 -16.52 7.96 -2.86
C LEU A 581 -15.29 7.18 -2.38
N THR A 582 -14.13 7.83 -2.30
CA THR A 582 -12.88 7.22 -1.83
C THR A 582 -13.00 6.78 -0.37
N MET A 583 -13.50 7.66 0.52
CA MET A 583 -13.67 7.33 1.93
C MET A 583 -14.66 6.17 2.14
N LEU A 584 -15.79 6.16 1.41
CA LEU A 584 -16.78 5.09 1.51
C LEU A 584 -16.23 3.76 0.98
N PHE A 585 -15.45 3.79 -0.11
CA PHE A 585 -14.80 2.59 -0.64
C PHE A 585 -13.80 1.99 0.37
N LEU A 586 -12.90 2.82 0.92
CA LEU A 586 -11.92 2.37 1.92
C LEU A 586 -12.61 1.81 3.17
N LEU A 587 -13.64 2.49 3.69
CA LEU A 587 -14.43 2.01 4.82
C LEU A 587 -15.12 0.68 4.51
N THR A 588 -15.79 0.59 3.36
CA THR A 588 -16.53 -0.63 2.96
C THR A 588 -15.59 -1.82 2.83
N ARG A 589 -14.44 -1.62 2.18
CA ARG A 589 -13.43 -2.67 2.03
C ARG A 589 -12.90 -3.14 3.38
N ALA A 590 -12.50 -2.20 4.23
CA ALA A 590 -12.00 -2.50 5.56
C ALA A 590 -13.01 -3.28 6.43
N ASP A 591 -14.29 -2.88 6.39
CA ASP A 591 -15.38 -3.57 7.08
C ASP A 591 -15.55 -5.00 6.56
N MET A 592 -15.63 -5.17 5.22
CA MET A 592 -15.79 -6.49 4.62
C MET A 592 -14.60 -7.41 4.91
N GLU A 593 -13.36 -6.93 4.81
CA GLU A 593 -12.16 -7.69 5.13
C GLU A 593 -12.10 -8.08 6.62
N ALA A 594 -12.56 -7.22 7.53
CA ALA A 594 -12.59 -7.49 8.97
C ALA A 594 -13.53 -8.65 9.35
N THR A 595 -14.60 -8.88 8.59
CA THR A 595 -15.54 -9.99 8.82
C THR A 595 -15.01 -11.37 8.38
N GLY A 596 -13.93 -11.42 7.59
CA GLY A 596 -13.26 -12.65 7.17
C GLY A 596 -13.72 -13.24 5.82
N PRO A 597 -13.18 -14.42 5.44
CA PRO A 597 -13.23 -14.92 4.06
C PRO A 597 -14.62 -15.38 3.59
N SER A 598 -15.60 -15.52 4.48
CA SER A 598 -16.98 -15.84 4.10
C SER A 598 -17.73 -14.67 3.49
N VAL A 599 -17.26 -13.44 3.75
CA VAL A 599 -17.89 -12.19 3.29
C VAL A 599 -16.99 -11.48 2.29
N TRP A 600 -15.69 -11.47 2.53
CA TRP A 600 -14.68 -10.96 1.60
C TRP A 600 -14.14 -12.08 0.72
N THR A 601 -14.47 -12.02 -0.57
CA THR A 601 -13.95 -12.94 -1.59
C THR A 601 -13.29 -12.14 -2.72
N PRO A 602 -12.39 -12.74 -3.50
CA PRO A 602 -11.78 -12.04 -4.63
C PRO A 602 -12.80 -11.53 -5.67
N VAL A 603 -13.94 -12.20 -5.81
CA VAL A 603 -15.06 -11.71 -6.65
C VAL A 603 -15.68 -10.45 -6.06
N GLN A 604 -15.89 -10.40 -4.74
CA GLN A 604 -16.41 -9.22 -4.07
C GLN A 604 -15.44 -8.03 -4.18
N SER A 605 -14.12 -8.28 -4.09
CA SER A 605 -13.09 -7.26 -4.35
C SER A 605 -13.25 -6.66 -5.74
N GLN A 606 -13.34 -7.50 -6.77
CA GLN A 606 -13.51 -7.04 -8.15
C GLN A 606 -14.79 -6.22 -8.32
N PHE A 607 -15.93 -6.64 -7.74
CA PHE A 607 -17.17 -5.88 -7.86
C PHE A 607 -17.14 -4.54 -7.10
N LEU A 608 -16.43 -4.47 -5.98
CA LEU A 608 -16.24 -3.23 -5.24
C LEU A 608 -15.40 -2.23 -6.04
N GLU A 609 -14.30 -2.69 -6.62
CA GLU A 609 -13.45 -1.91 -7.53
C GLU A 609 -14.21 -1.46 -8.78
N ASP A 610 -14.95 -2.38 -9.42
CA ASP A 610 -15.76 -2.05 -10.60
C ASP A 610 -16.77 -0.94 -10.30
N LEU A 611 -17.47 -1.01 -9.16
CA LEU A 611 -18.40 0.06 -8.75
C LEU A 611 -17.67 1.37 -8.48
N TYR A 612 -16.51 1.32 -7.81
CA TYR A 612 -15.69 2.52 -7.54
C TYR A 612 -15.32 3.24 -8.84
N TYR A 613 -14.69 2.56 -9.81
CA TYR A 613 -14.25 3.21 -11.04
C TYR A 613 -15.40 3.68 -11.92
N ARG A 614 -16.54 2.97 -11.91
CA ARG A 614 -17.76 3.41 -12.61
C ARG A 614 -18.34 4.66 -11.97
N ALA A 615 -18.40 4.72 -10.65
CA ALA A 615 -18.86 5.89 -9.91
C ALA A 615 -17.92 7.08 -10.13
N GLU A 616 -16.61 6.88 -10.06
CA GLU A 616 -15.60 7.90 -10.35
C GLU A 616 -15.76 8.46 -11.78
N ALA A 617 -15.93 7.57 -12.77
CA ALA A 617 -16.17 7.98 -14.14
C ALA A 617 -17.49 8.77 -14.30
N ALA A 618 -18.55 8.37 -13.60
CA ALA A 618 -19.82 9.11 -13.58
C ALA A 618 -19.66 10.51 -12.96
N LEU A 619 -18.99 10.62 -11.81
CA LEU A 619 -18.73 11.88 -11.11
C LEU A 619 -17.87 12.84 -11.96
N ALA A 620 -16.90 12.29 -12.71
CA ALA A 620 -16.09 13.04 -13.66
C ALA A 620 -16.87 13.45 -14.94
N GLY A 621 -18.16 13.14 -15.05
CA GLY A 621 -18.98 13.42 -16.24
C GLY A 621 -18.61 12.59 -17.46
N ARG A 622 -17.83 11.51 -17.29
CA ARG A 622 -17.34 10.64 -18.37
C ARG A 622 -18.33 9.55 -18.78
N ILE A 623 -19.36 9.28 -17.97
CA ILE A 623 -20.49 8.41 -18.34
C ILE A 623 -21.59 9.30 -18.95
N PRO A 624 -21.82 9.23 -20.26
CA PRO A 624 -22.86 10.03 -20.91
C PRO A 624 -24.25 9.64 -20.38
N LYS A 625 -25.12 10.63 -20.10
CA LYS A 625 -26.54 10.43 -19.67
C LYS A 625 -27.42 9.67 -20.69
N SER A 626 -26.88 9.37 -21.85
CA SER A 626 -27.48 8.55 -22.90
C SER A 626 -26.36 8.22 -23.89
N PRO A 627 -26.35 7.04 -24.54
CA PRO A 627 -25.43 6.76 -25.64
C PRO A 627 -25.62 7.79 -26.76
N THR A 628 -24.87 8.88 -26.70
CA THR A 628 -24.81 9.87 -27.78
C THR A 628 -23.89 9.33 -28.86
N GLU A 629 -24.22 9.55 -30.13
CA GLU A 629 -23.43 9.05 -31.25
C GLU A 629 -21.93 9.45 -31.20
N PRO A 630 -21.54 10.65 -30.69
CA PRO A 630 -20.13 10.99 -30.46
C PRO A 630 -19.43 10.11 -29.42
N ALA A 631 -20.10 9.75 -28.31
CA ALA A 631 -19.52 8.90 -27.28
C ALA A 631 -19.37 7.45 -27.77
N MET A 632 -20.35 6.96 -28.51
CA MET A 632 -20.30 5.65 -29.17
C MET A 632 -19.21 5.59 -30.24
N ALA A 633 -19.00 6.66 -31.01
CA ALA A 633 -17.92 6.76 -31.98
C ALA A 633 -16.53 6.78 -31.32
N ALA A 634 -16.38 7.49 -30.20
CA ALA A 634 -15.14 7.50 -29.42
C ALA A 634 -14.82 6.11 -28.83
N TYR A 635 -15.82 5.42 -28.26
CA TYR A 635 -15.67 4.06 -27.77
C TYR A 635 -15.30 3.09 -28.89
N ARG A 636 -16.01 3.11 -30.03
CA ARG A 636 -15.69 2.30 -31.22
C ARG A 636 -14.24 2.53 -31.69
N THR A 637 -13.75 3.75 -31.63
CA THR A 637 -12.36 4.09 -31.96
C THR A 637 -11.37 3.48 -30.96
N ARG A 638 -11.62 3.61 -29.64
CA ARG A 638 -10.76 3.03 -28.60
C ARG A 638 -10.72 1.51 -28.64
N VAL A 639 -11.88 0.88 -28.85
CA VAL A 639 -11.98 -0.56 -29.10
C VAL A 639 -11.21 -0.92 -30.37
N ARG A 640 -11.34 -0.18 -31.47
CA ARG A 640 -10.57 -0.44 -32.70
C ARG A 640 -9.06 -0.35 -32.48
N GLU A 641 -8.60 0.64 -31.73
CA GLU A 641 -7.18 0.83 -31.37
C GLU A 641 -6.65 -0.33 -30.53
N GLU A 642 -7.34 -0.71 -29.44
CA GLU A 642 -6.92 -1.85 -28.61
C GLU A 642 -7.02 -3.19 -29.37
N LEU A 643 -8.06 -3.38 -30.19
CA LEU A 643 -8.28 -4.61 -30.95
C LEU A 643 -7.36 -4.76 -32.16
N SER A 644 -6.76 -3.66 -32.65
CA SER A 644 -5.72 -3.73 -33.67
C SER A 644 -4.51 -4.56 -33.20
N LEU A 645 -4.24 -4.58 -31.88
CA LEU A 645 -3.20 -5.40 -31.26
C LEU A 645 -3.49 -6.91 -31.31
N HIS A 646 -4.74 -7.30 -31.61
CA HIS A 646 -5.19 -8.70 -31.65
C HIS A 646 -5.40 -9.25 -33.08
N ASN A 647 -4.97 -8.54 -34.12
CA ASN A 647 -5.15 -8.92 -35.54
C ASN A 647 -6.61 -9.20 -35.93
N LEU A 648 -7.58 -8.55 -35.28
CA LEU A 648 -8.99 -8.67 -35.66
C LEU A 648 -9.32 -7.72 -36.83
N PRO A 649 -10.03 -8.18 -37.87
CA PRO A 649 -10.50 -7.32 -38.96
C PRO A 649 -11.40 -6.20 -38.45
N ALA A 650 -11.17 -4.96 -38.89
CA ALA A 650 -11.98 -3.80 -38.50
C ALA A 650 -13.49 -4.00 -38.77
N ALA A 651 -13.82 -4.70 -39.86
CA ALA A 651 -15.20 -5.04 -40.21
C ALA A 651 -15.91 -5.89 -39.14
N ASP A 652 -15.21 -6.84 -38.51
CA ASP A 652 -15.79 -7.69 -37.45
C ASP A 652 -16.10 -6.86 -36.20
N VAL A 653 -15.22 -5.91 -35.87
CA VAL A 653 -15.38 -4.99 -34.74
C VAL A 653 -16.61 -4.10 -34.96
N GLU A 654 -16.71 -3.48 -36.15
CA GLU A 654 -17.83 -2.61 -36.50
C GLU A 654 -19.15 -3.38 -36.52
N GLN A 655 -19.16 -4.58 -37.11
CA GLN A 655 -20.34 -5.43 -37.14
C GLN A 655 -20.74 -5.89 -35.73
N HIS A 656 -19.79 -6.25 -34.87
CA HIS A 656 -20.08 -6.62 -33.49
C HIS A 656 -20.67 -5.44 -32.71
N CYS A 657 -20.04 -4.26 -32.78
CA CYS A 657 -20.54 -3.04 -32.14
C CYS A 657 -21.90 -2.58 -32.66
N ALA A 658 -22.25 -2.87 -33.92
CA ALA A 658 -23.55 -2.51 -34.48
C ALA A 658 -24.69 -3.45 -34.03
N LEU A 659 -24.36 -4.69 -33.66
CA LEU A 659 -25.34 -5.74 -33.35
C LEU A 659 -25.44 -6.07 -31.86
N MET A 660 -24.63 -5.43 -31.02
CA MET A 660 -24.69 -5.55 -29.57
C MET A 660 -25.58 -4.46 -28.96
N PRO A 661 -26.25 -4.74 -27.83
CA PRO A 661 -26.93 -3.74 -27.04
C PRO A 661 -26.02 -2.58 -26.59
N ALA A 662 -26.57 -1.38 -26.46
CA ALA A 662 -25.80 -0.19 -26.07
C ALA A 662 -25.18 -0.32 -24.66
N ASN A 663 -25.90 -0.95 -23.72
CA ASN A 663 -25.40 -1.18 -22.36
C ASN A 663 -24.16 -2.10 -22.34
N TYR A 664 -24.07 -3.10 -23.23
CA TYR A 664 -22.86 -3.91 -23.36
C TYR A 664 -21.67 -3.04 -23.79
N LEU A 665 -21.85 -2.19 -24.79
CA LEU A 665 -20.78 -1.36 -25.35
C LEU A 665 -20.28 -0.31 -24.34
N LEU A 666 -21.16 0.28 -23.55
CA LEU A 666 -20.76 1.27 -22.55
C LEU A 666 -20.05 0.65 -21.35
N ASN A 667 -20.28 -0.64 -21.06
CA ASN A 667 -19.91 -1.25 -19.78
C ASN A 667 -18.93 -2.43 -19.89
N THR A 668 -18.56 -2.87 -21.10
CA THR A 668 -17.64 -4.00 -21.28
C THR A 668 -16.23 -3.49 -21.63
N PRO A 669 -15.18 -3.91 -20.90
CA PRO A 669 -13.79 -3.54 -21.21
C PRO A 669 -13.39 -4.00 -22.63
N PRO A 670 -12.57 -3.23 -23.37
CA PRO A 670 -12.27 -3.59 -24.76
C PRO A 670 -11.54 -4.93 -24.91
N ALA A 671 -10.68 -5.31 -23.96
CA ALA A 671 -10.03 -6.62 -23.92
C ALA A 671 -11.05 -7.78 -23.85
N GLU A 672 -12.16 -7.62 -23.13
CA GLU A 672 -13.25 -8.60 -23.07
C GLU A 672 -14.04 -8.62 -24.38
N VAL A 673 -14.33 -7.44 -24.95
CA VAL A 673 -14.95 -7.34 -26.29
C VAL A 673 -14.11 -8.09 -27.34
N ALA A 674 -12.78 -8.06 -27.24
CA ALA A 674 -11.87 -8.85 -28.08
C ALA A 674 -12.13 -10.35 -28.00
N ALA A 675 -12.30 -10.86 -26.77
CA ALA A 675 -12.57 -12.27 -26.51
C ALA A 675 -13.96 -12.65 -27.04
N HIS A 676 -14.94 -11.79 -26.85
CA HIS A 676 -16.31 -11.98 -27.33
C HIS A 676 -16.40 -12.02 -28.85
N ILE A 677 -15.71 -11.12 -29.56
CA ILE A 677 -15.64 -11.14 -31.04
C ILE A 677 -15.04 -12.46 -31.53
N ARG A 678 -13.96 -12.94 -30.90
CA ARG A 678 -13.35 -14.23 -31.24
C ARG A 678 -14.30 -15.41 -30.98
N ALA A 679 -15.07 -15.37 -29.89
CA ALA A 679 -16.08 -16.38 -29.59
C ALA A 679 -17.17 -16.41 -30.66
N VAL A 680 -17.73 -15.23 -30.99
CA VAL A 680 -18.76 -15.07 -32.03
C VAL A 680 -18.29 -15.62 -33.37
N ARG A 681 -17.07 -15.28 -33.80
CA ARG A 681 -16.49 -15.81 -35.06
C ARG A 681 -16.40 -17.34 -35.08
N ARG A 682 -16.02 -17.96 -33.95
CA ARG A 682 -15.96 -19.42 -33.84
C ARG A 682 -17.34 -20.05 -33.91
N VAL A 683 -18.35 -19.48 -33.24
CA VAL A 683 -19.73 -19.97 -33.31
C VAL A 683 -20.26 -19.88 -34.75
N LEU A 684 -20.05 -18.74 -35.42
CA LEU A 684 -20.52 -18.51 -36.79
C LEU A 684 -19.83 -19.38 -37.84
N THR A 685 -18.56 -19.76 -37.63
CA THR A 685 -17.82 -20.60 -38.57
C THR A 685 -17.95 -22.10 -38.29
N ALA A 686 -17.95 -22.52 -37.02
CA ALA A 686 -17.96 -23.93 -36.61
C ALA A 686 -19.37 -24.48 -36.30
N GLY A 687 -20.38 -23.62 -36.12
CA GLY A 687 -21.78 -24.02 -35.95
C GLY A 687 -22.13 -24.65 -34.59
N GLY A 688 -21.40 -24.34 -33.52
CA GLY A 688 -21.63 -24.90 -32.19
C GLY A 688 -21.29 -23.94 -31.04
N PRO A 689 -21.68 -24.28 -29.79
CA PRO A 689 -21.37 -23.47 -28.61
C PRO A 689 -19.86 -23.37 -28.39
N VAL A 690 -19.41 -22.20 -27.96
CA VAL A 690 -18.02 -21.91 -27.60
C VAL A 690 -17.98 -21.54 -26.13
N VAL A 691 -17.10 -22.20 -25.39
CA VAL A 691 -16.85 -21.94 -23.97
C VAL A 691 -15.43 -21.40 -23.83
N LEU A 692 -15.27 -20.28 -23.14
CA LEU A 692 -13.99 -19.64 -22.89
C LEU A 692 -13.83 -19.41 -21.39
N PHE A 693 -12.58 -19.46 -20.93
CA PHE A 693 -12.20 -19.07 -19.58
C PHE A 693 -11.22 -17.89 -19.67
N PRO A 694 -11.70 -16.68 -19.98
CA PRO A 694 -10.84 -15.50 -20.09
C PRO A 694 -10.26 -15.10 -18.73
N GLY A 695 -9.12 -14.39 -18.75
CA GLY A 695 -8.53 -13.76 -17.56
C GLY A 695 -7.12 -14.22 -17.20
N GLU A 696 -6.49 -13.44 -16.32
CA GLU A 696 -5.18 -13.69 -15.74
C GLU A 696 -5.27 -14.68 -14.58
N ARG A 697 -4.26 -15.57 -14.46
CA ARG A 697 -4.15 -16.48 -13.32
C ARG A 697 -3.81 -15.68 -12.05
N GLY A 698 -4.39 -16.05 -10.92
CA GLY A 698 -4.07 -15.49 -9.62
C GLY A 698 -5.12 -14.54 -9.03
N LYS A 699 -6.26 -14.35 -9.71
CA LYS A 699 -7.39 -13.55 -9.20
C LYS A 699 -8.26 -14.30 -8.19
N GLY A 700 -8.07 -15.60 -7.99
CA GLY A 700 -8.78 -16.38 -6.98
C GLY A 700 -10.21 -16.80 -7.37
N PHE A 701 -10.69 -16.40 -8.55
CA PHE A 701 -11.92 -16.87 -9.19
C PHE A 701 -11.71 -17.08 -10.70
N THR A 702 -12.67 -17.69 -11.37
CA THR A 702 -12.62 -17.91 -12.82
C THR A 702 -13.77 -17.18 -13.50
N VAL A 703 -13.47 -16.44 -14.57
CA VAL A 703 -14.49 -15.92 -15.48
C VAL A 703 -14.78 -16.99 -16.52
N LEU A 704 -16.06 -17.27 -16.74
CA LEU A 704 -16.57 -18.21 -17.74
C LEU A 704 -17.39 -17.42 -18.75
N THR A 705 -16.98 -17.44 -20.01
CA THR A 705 -17.73 -16.83 -21.10
C THR A 705 -18.27 -17.91 -22.03
N ILE A 706 -19.55 -17.85 -22.35
CA ILE A 706 -20.24 -18.79 -23.22
C ILE A 706 -20.83 -18.01 -24.39
N CYS A 707 -20.56 -18.45 -25.62
CA CYS A 707 -21.22 -17.94 -26.81
C CYS A 707 -21.92 -19.09 -27.54
N THR A 708 -23.21 -18.97 -27.80
CA THR A 708 -23.99 -20.04 -28.42
C THR A 708 -25.18 -19.48 -29.22
N PRO A 709 -25.66 -20.16 -30.27
CA PRO A 709 -26.93 -19.80 -30.90
C PRO A 709 -28.05 -19.79 -29.87
N GLU A 710 -28.83 -18.71 -29.86
CA GLU A 710 -29.91 -18.56 -28.90
C GLU A 710 -31.11 -19.45 -29.28
N GLU A 711 -31.70 -20.12 -28.29
CA GLU A 711 -32.91 -20.92 -28.49
C GLU A 711 -34.18 -20.04 -28.43
N PRO A 712 -35.26 -20.40 -29.14
CA PRO A 712 -36.51 -19.64 -29.09
C PRO A 712 -37.22 -19.65 -27.73
N ARG A 713 -36.80 -20.50 -26.79
CA ARG A 713 -37.40 -20.64 -25.46
C ARG A 713 -36.39 -20.21 -24.39
N PRO A 714 -36.84 -19.46 -23.37
CA PRO A 714 -36.00 -19.16 -22.21
C PRO A 714 -35.46 -20.42 -21.55
N GLY A 715 -34.25 -20.32 -20.98
CA GLY A 715 -33.67 -21.42 -20.20
C GLY A 715 -32.18 -21.66 -20.40
N LEU A 716 -31.48 -20.87 -21.23
CA LEU A 716 -30.03 -21.01 -21.42
C LEU A 716 -29.26 -20.94 -20.10
N LEU A 717 -29.46 -19.88 -19.32
CA LEU A 717 -28.83 -19.73 -18.00
C LEU A 717 -29.20 -20.88 -17.04
N SER A 718 -30.42 -21.43 -17.17
CA SER A 718 -30.82 -22.62 -16.40
C SER A 718 -30.02 -23.86 -16.82
N LYS A 719 -29.79 -24.09 -18.11
CA LYS A 719 -28.91 -25.17 -18.58
C LYS A 719 -27.48 -24.99 -18.05
N ILE A 720 -26.93 -23.78 -18.15
CA ILE A 720 -25.58 -23.45 -17.65
C ILE A 720 -25.50 -23.73 -16.14
N ALA A 721 -26.43 -23.18 -15.35
CA ALA A 721 -26.49 -23.40 -13.90
C ALA A 721 -26.62 -24.88 -13.53
N GLY A 722 -27.38 -25.67 -14.31
CA GLY A 722 -27.49 -27.12 -14.12
C GLY A 722 -26.17 -27.87 -14.35
N VAL A 723 -25.41 -27.50 -15.38
CA VAL A 723 -24.07 -28.06 -15.62
C VAL A 723 -23.10 -27.67 -14.50
N LEU A 724 -23.08 -26.41 -14.09
CA LEU A 724 -22.20 -25.95 -13.00
C LEU A 724 -22.54 -26.62 -11.67
N TYR A 725 -23.84 -26.82 -11.38
CA TYR A 725 -24.30 -27.62 -10.25
C TYR A 725 -23.78 -29.07 -10.32
N ALA A 726 -23.80 -29.71 -11.49
CA ALA A 726 -23.29 -31.06 -11.67
C ALA A 726 -21.79 -31.20 -11.32
N HIS A 727 -21.06 -30.07 -11.35
CA HIS A 727 -19.63 -29.97 -11.08
C HIS A 727 -19.25 -29.40 -9.71
N ASP A 728 -20.21 -29.08 -8.85
CA ASP A 728 -20.00 -28.33 -7.59
C ASP A 728 -19.28 -26.98 -7.82
N VAL A 729 -19.60 -26.30 -8.92
CA VAL A 729 -19.08 -24.97 -9.22
C VAL A 729 -20.05 -23.92 -8.72
N ALA A 730 -19.57 -22.98 -7.90
CA ALA A 730 -20.34 -21.85 -7.39
C ALA A 730 -20.40 -20.74 -8.45
N VAL A 731 -21.54 -20.02 -8.50
CA VAL A 731 -21.75 -18.87 -9.37
C VAL A 731 -22.04 -17.67 -8.48
N HIS A 732 -21.36 -16.56 -8.72
CA HIS A 732 -21.52 -15.31 -7.98
C HIS A 732 -22.32 -14.27 -8.76
N ALA A 733 -22.14 -14.24 -10.08
CA ALA A 733 -22.90 -13.37 -10.96
C ALA A 733 -22.96 -13.97 -12.36
N ALA A 734 -23.99 -13.58 -13.10
CA ALA A 734 -24.12 -13.85 -14.52
C ALA A 734 -24.60 -12.60 -15.24
N GLN A 735 -23.98 -12.31 -16.38
CA GLN A 735 -24.43 -11.31 -17.34
C GLN A 735 -24.78 -12.02 -18.64
N VAL A 736 -25.95 -11.71 -19.17
CA VAL A 736 -26.51 -12.37 -20.34
C VAL A 736 -26.75 -11.30 -21.39
N PHE A 737 -26.04 -11.38 -22.50
CA PHE A 737 -26.22 -10.48 -23.62
C PHE A 737 -26.70 -11.25 -24.84
N THR A 738 -27.72 -10.72 -25.51
CA THR A 738 -28.14 -11.22 -26.82
C THR A 738 -27.55 -10.32 -27.90
N ARG A 739 -26.78 -10.92 -28.80
CA ARG A 739 -26.27 -10.27 -30.01
C ARG A 739 -27.20 -10.61 -31.17
N GLU A 740 -27.65 -9.57 -31.86
CA GLU A 740 -28.38 -9.73 -33.12
C GLU A 740 -27.44 -10.22 -34.24
N SER A 741 -28.00 -10.76 -35.32
CA SER A 741 -27.20 -11.21 -36.46
C SER A 741 -27.75 -10.67 -37.77
N ALA A 742 -26.84 -10.31 -38.68
CA ALA A 742 -27.19 -9.91 -40.03
C ALA A 742 -27.81 -11.11 -40.81
N PRO A 743 -28.71 -10.85 -41.77
CA PRO A 743 -29.31 -11.90 -42.60
C PRO A 743 -28.26 -12.76 -43.30
N LEU A 744 -28.45 -14.09 -43.27
CA LEU A 744 -27.61 -15.00 -44.05
C LEU A 744 -27.94 -14.85 -45.54
N PRO A 745 -26.96 -14.61 -46.43
CA PRO A 745 -27.19 -14.52 -47.87
C PRO A 745 -27.89 -15.78 -48.40
N GLY A 746 -29.03 -15.62 -49.07
CA GLY A 746 -29.80 -16.73 -49.65
C GLY A 746 -30.76 -17.46 -48.70
N SER A 747 -30.89 -17.04 -47.43
CA SER A 747 -31.77 -17.71 -46.44
C SER A 747 -33.25 -17.31 -46.52
N GLY A 748 -33.60 -16.22 -47.21
CA GLY A 748 -34.96 -15.69 -47.26
C GLY A 748 -35.47 -15.10 -45.92
N GLN A 749 -34.62 -15.04 -44.88
CA GLN A 749 -34.97 -14.46 -43.58
C GLN A 749 -34.45 -13.02 -43.47
N ASN A 750 -35.25 -12.15 -42.83
CA ASN A 750 -34.90 -10.72 -42.62
C ASN A 750 -33.88 -10.50 -41.48
N SER A 751 -33.45 -11.56 -40.78
CA SER A 751 -32.46 -11.52 -39.70
C SER A 751 -31.70 -12.86 -39.63
N GLY A 752 -30.46 -12.84 -39.14
CA GLY A 752 -29.67 -14.05 -38.89
C GLY A 752 -29.95 -14.67 -37.52
N PRO A 753 -29.31 -15.81 -37.18
CA PRO A 753 -29.50 -16.44 -35.88
C PRO A 753 -28.96 -15.56 -34.75
N ARG A 754 -29.80 -15.23 -33.76
CA ARG A 754 -29.37 -14.52 -32.56
C ARG A 754 -28.36 -15.36 -31.78
N LEU A 755 -27.37 -14.70 -31.19
CA LEU A 755 -26.33 -15.36 -30.40
C LEU A 755 -26.45 -14.89 -28.96
N ALA A 756 -26.50 -15.82 -28.02
CA ALA A 756 -26.30 -15.53 -26.62
C ALA A 756 -24.81 -15.42 -26.31
N LEU A 757 -24.45 -14.47 -25.46
CA LEU A 757 -23.11 -14.19 -24.99
C LEU A 757 -23.20 -13.95 -23.48
N ASP A 758 -22.91 -15.01 -22.73
CA ASP A 758 -23.08 -15.04 -21.27
C ASP A 758 -21.70 -15.01 -20.60
N THR A 759 -21.53 -14.15 -19.61
CA THR A 759 -20.32 -14.09 -18.77
C THR A 759 -20.71 -14.36 -17.32
N LEU A 760 -20.03 -15.32 -16.70
CA LEU A 760 -20.28 -15.77 -15.34
C LEU A 760 -19.00 -15.69 -14.50
N TRP A 761 -19.13 -15.24 -13.26
CA TRP A 761 -18.07 -15.24 -12.27
C TRP A 761 -18.25 -16.46 -11.37
N ILE A 762 -17.32 -17.40 -11.47
CA ILE A 762 -17.44 -18.73 -10.85
C ILE A 762 -16.22 -19.09 -10.01
N ASP A 763 -16.43 -19.96 -9.02
CA ASP A 763 -15.35 -20.55 -8.25
C ASP A 763 -15.56 -22.05 -8.00
N PHE A 764 -14.49 -22.70 -7.59
CA PHE A 764 -14.50 -24.05 -7.08
C PHE A 764 -13.92 -24.06 -5.66
N HIS A 765 -14.80 -24.13 -4.65
CA HIS A 765 -14.45 -24.06 -3.23
C HIS A 765 -13.71 -22.76 -2.85
N GLY A 766 -14.19 -21.62 -3.35
CA GLY A 766 -13.62 -20.30 -3.09
C GLY A 766 -12.29 -20.03 -3.80
N LYS A 767 -11.96 -20.83 -4.83
CA LYS A 767 -10.73 -20.72 -5.61
C LYS A 767 -10.99 -20.82 -7.11
N GLU A 768 -10.00 -20.47 -7.91
CA GLU A 768 -10.05 -20.68 -9.36
C GLU A 768 -10.28 -22.14 -9.72
N LEU A 769 -11.00 -22.39 -10.82
CA LEU A 769 -11.18 -23.74 -11.35
C LEU A 769 -9.81 -24.28 -11.82
N PRO A 770 -9.40 -25.48 -11.36
CA PRO A 770 -8.22 -26.15 -11.91
C PRO A 770 -8.36 -26.47 -13.40
N ALA A 771 -7.25 -26.59 -14.12
CA ALA A 771 -7.27 -26.81 -15.57
C ALA A 771 -8.09 -28.03 -16.00
N LEU A 772 -7.95 -29.17 -15.31
CA LEU A 772 -8.76 -30.37 -15.56
C LEU A 772 -10.25 -30.10 -15.34
N LYS A 773 -10.60 -29.38 -14.28
CA LYS A 773 -11.98 -29.02 -13.96
C LYS A 773 -12.59 -28.13 -15.05
N ARG A 774 -11.82 -27.18 -15.58
CA ARG A 774 -12.25 -26.34 -16.72
C ARG A 774 -12.58 -27.18 -17.95
N GLN A 775 -11.72 -28.16 -18.28
CA GLN A 775 -11.95 -29.06 -19.43
C GLN A 775 -13.21 -29.92 -19.24
N GLU A 776 -13.45 -30.44 -18.04
CA GLU A 776 -14.65 -31.22 -17.74
C GLU A 776 -15.93 -30.38 -17.86
N VAL A 777 -15.91 -29.17 -17.28
CA VAL A 777 -17.04 -28.22 -17.34
C VAL A 777 -17.31 -27.79 -18.78
N GLU A 778 -16.27 -27.46 -19.55
CA GLU A 778 -16.37 -27.13 -20.97
C GLU A 778 -16.99 -28.26 -21.78
N ALA A 779 -16.51 -29.49 -21.61
CA ALA A 779 -17.03 -30.63 -22.36
C ALA A 779 -18.52 -30.90 -22.06
N ASP A 780 -18.93 -30.78 -20.79
CA ASP A 780 -20.33 -30.95 -20.38
C ASP A 780 -21.21 -29.79 -20.86
N LEU A 781 -20.74 -28.54 -20.78
CA LEU A 781 -21.44 -27.38 -21.34
C LEU A 781 -21.66 -27.53 -22.85
N VAL A 782 -20.62 -27.91 -23.60
CA VAL A 782 -20.73 -28.10 -25.05
C VAL A 782 -21.73 -29.21 -25.39
N ARG A 783 -21.72 -30.35 -24.67
CA ARG A 783 -22.69 -31.44 -24.89
C ARG A 783 -24.12 -31.00 -24.65
N VAL A 784 -24.37 -30.32 -23.53
CA VAL A 784 -25.71 -29.87 -23.15
C VAL A 784 -26.23 -28.77 -24.07
N LEU A 785 -25.41 -27.76 -24.34
CA LEU A 785 -25.79 -26.60 -25.16
C LEU A 785 -25.94 -26.95 -26.65
N SER A 786 -25.28 -28.01 -27.12
CA SER A 786 -25.50 -28.56 -28.47
C SER A 786 -26.66 -29.55 -28.56
N GLY A 787 -27.36 -29.82 -27.44
CA GLY A 787 -28.48 -30.77 -27.40
C GLY A 787 -28.10 -32.24 -27.50
N ARG A 788 -26.82 -32.59 -27.38
CA ARG A 788 -26.34 -34.00 -27.41
C ARG A 788 -26.64 -34.76 -26.13
N GLU A 789 -26.90 -34.04 -25.04
CA GLU A 789 -27.21 -34.57 -23.72
C GLU A 789 -28.15 -33.59 -23.01
N THR A 790 -29.17 -34.10 -22.32
CA THR A 790 -30.07 -33.28 -21.48
C THR A 790 -29.43 -33.03 -20.10
N ILE A 791 -29.88 -31.99 -19.39
CA ILE A 791 -29.41 -31.73 -18.02
C ILE A 791 -29.72 -32.94 -17.10
N GLN A 792 -30.86 -33.57 -17.27
CA GLN A 792 -31.30 -34.72 -16.50
C GLN A 792 -30.37 -35.92 -16.70
N GLU A 793 -29.97 -36.20 -17.94
CA GLU A 793 -28.99 -37.25 -18.27
C GLU A 793 -27.62 -36.94 -17.66
N LEU A 794 -27.15 -35.69 -17.76
CA LEU A 794 -25.89 -35.26 -17.14
C LEU A 794 -25.92 -35.43 -15.61
N LEU A 795 -26.99 -34.98 -14.96
CA LEU A 795 -27.15 -35.09 -13.52
C LEU A 795 -27.20 -36.56 -13.09
N ALA A 796 -27.91 -37.42 -13.82
CA ALA A 796 -27.92 -38.85 -13.58
C ALA A 796 -26.52 -39.48 -13.74
N ARG A 797 -25.78 -39.14 -14.80
CA ARG A 797 -24.40 -39.60 -15.03
C ARG A 797 -23.45 -39.18 -13.91
N LYS A 798 -23.61 -37.96 -13.39
CA LYS A 798 -22.80 -37.42 -12.29
C LYS A 798 -23.34 -37.81 -10.89
N ASN A 799 -24.37 -38.67 -10.84
CA ASN A 799 -25.06 -39.10 -9.63
C ASN A 799 -25.52 -37.93 -8.74
N ARG A 800 -26.11 -36.91 -9.36
CA ARG A 800 -26.67 -35.72 -8.73
C ARG A 800 -28.19 -35.79 -8.76
N ARG A 801 -28.82 -35.47 -7.64
CA ARG A 801 -30.29 -35.39 -7.48
C ARG A 801 -30.66 -34.08 -6.81
N LEU A 802 -31.88 -33.62 -7.02
CA LEU A 802 -32.42 -32.40 -6.41
C LEU A 802 -33.69 -32.76 -5.65
N GLY A 803 -33.61 -32.84 -4.32
CA GLY A 803 -34.75 -33.18 -3.45
C GLY A 803 -35.86 -32.11 -3.44
N GLU A 804 -36.66 -32.05 -2.39
CA GLU A 804 -37.55 -30.89 -2.22
C GLU A 804 -36.72 -29.65 -1.85
N GLY A 805 -37.05 -28.48 -2.41
CA GLY A 805 -36.37 -27.23 -2.07
C GLY A 805 -36.83 -26.66 -0.73
N ALA A 806 -35.92 -26.00 0.00
CA ALA A 806 -36.25 -25.26 1.22
C ALA A 806 -37.37 -24.22 0.99
N PRO A 807 -38.19 -23.91 2.02
CA PRO A 807 -39.19 -22.85 1.93
C PRO A 807 -38.55 -21.49 1.62
N VAL A 808 -39.01 -20.84 0.56
CA VAL A 808 -38.60 -19.47 0.20
C VAL A 808 -39.14 -18.50 1.25
N ARG A 809 -38.28 -17.64 1.79
CA ARG A 809 -38.65 -16.67 2.84
C ARG A 809 -39.39 -15.48 2.27
N SER A 810 -38.92 -14.92 1.17
CA SER A 810 -39.58 -13.80 0.49
C SER A 810 -39.18 -13.72 -0.98
N ILE A 811 -40.10 -13.25 -1.81
CA ILE A 811 -39.87 -12.86 -3.20
C ILE A 811 -40.44 -11.45 -3.37
N SER A 812 -39.64 -10.51 -3.86
CA SER A 812 -40.08 -9.16 -4.22
C SER A 812 -39.75 -8.88 -5.68
N ALA A 813 -40.65 -8.22 -6.38
CA ALA A 813 -40.46 -7.79 -7.76
C ALA A 813 -40.61 -6.27 -7.84
N ASN A 814 -39.66 -5.60 -8.49
CA ASN A 814 -39.64 -4.15 -8.60
C ASN A 814 -39.39 -3.71 -10.05
N ASN A 815 -40.24 -2.82 -10.54
CA ASN A 815 -40.22 -2.29 -11.91
C ASN A 815 -39.58 -0.89 -12.01
N ASP A 816 -39.19 -0.27 -10.90
CA ASP A 816 -38.61 1.07 -10.85
C ASP A 816 -37.06 1.03 -10.75
N LEU A 817 -36.48 -0.11 -10.37
CA LEU A 817 -35.03 -0.29 -10.18
C LEU A 817 -34.23 -0.43 -11.49
N SER A 818 -34.92 -0.47 -12.63
CA SER A 818 -34.31 -0.52 -13.96
C SER A 818 -35.33 -0.01 -14.98
N ASP A 819 -34.89 0.74 -15.99
CA ASP A 819 -35.77 1.20 -17.07
C ASP A 819 -36.28 0.04 -17.94
N GLY A 820 -35.44 -0.98 -18.15
CA GLY A 820 -35.69 -2.07 -19.10
C GLY A 820 -36.19 -3.38 -18.48
N TYR A 821 -35.92 -3.62 -17.19
CA TYR A 821 -36.09 -4.95 -16.59
C TYR A 821 -36.94 -4.92 -15.31
N THR A 822 -37.62 -6.02 -15.02
CA THR A 822 -38.18 -6.27 -13.68
C THR A 822 -37.08 -6.90 -12.84
N VAL A 823 -36.81 -6.34 -11.66
CA VAL A 823 -35.83 -6.88 -10.72
C VAL A 823 -36.56 -7.77 -9.71
N ILE A 824 -36.28 -9.08 -9.75
CA ILE A 824 -36.82 -10.07 -8.80
C ILE A 824 -35.74 -10.39 -7.77
N GLU A 825 -36.00 -10.06 -6.51
CA GLU A 825 -35.14 -10.42 -5.37
C GLU A 825 -35.76 -11.60 -4.61
N ILE A 826 -34.97 -12.64 -4.36
CA ILE A 826 -35.40 -13.88 -3.71
C ILE A 826 -34.54 -14.12 -2.47
N ARG A 827 -35.18 -14.31 -1.31
CA ARG A 827 -34.53 -14.69 -0.06
C ARG A 827 -34.96 -16.08 0.36
N THR A 828 -34.00 -16.96 0.59
CA THR A 828 -34.26 -18.38 0.91
C THR A 828 -33.05 -18.99 1.63
N PRO A 829 -33.20 -20.06 2.43
CA PRO A 829 -32.05 -20.81 2.90
C PRO A 829 -31.19 -21.28 1.71
N ASP A 830 -29.88 -21.12 1.82
CA ASP A 830 -28.95 -21.59 0.80
C ASP A 830 -28.92 -23.13 0.78
N GLN A 831 -28.86 -23.69 -0.43
CA GLN A 831 -28.87 -25.13 -0.65
C GLN A 831 -28.20 -25.47 -1.99
N ARG A 832 -27.61 -26.66 -2.06
CA ARG A 832 -26.99 -27.16 -3.29
C ARG A 832 -27.98 -27.16 -4.46
N GLY A 833 -27.57 -26.53 -5.56
CA GLY A 833 -28.37 -26.42 -6.79
C GLY A 833 -29.49 -25.37 -6.74
N LEU A 834 -29.48 -24.46 -5.75
CA LEU A 834 -30.47 -23.39 -5.63
C LEU A 834 -30.58 -22.53 -6.89
N LEU A 835 -29.45 -22.08 -7.45
CA LEU A 835 -29.44 -21.27 -8.67
C LEU A 835 -30.13 -21.98 -9.85
N TYR A 836 -29.89 -23.28 -10.00
CA TYR A 836 -30.53 -24.07 -11.04
C TYR A 836 -32.06 -24.16 -10.83
N ARG A 837 -32.52 -24.31 -9.58
CA ARG A 837 -33.96 -24.28 -9.25
C ARG A 837 -34.60 -22.96 -9.61
N ILE A 838 -33.98 -21.84 -9.20
CA ILE A 838 -34.53 -20.50 -9.41
C ILE A 838 -34.58 -20.18 -10.91
N THR A 839 -33.46 -20.33 -11.62
CA THR A 839 -33.38 -20.05 -13.06
C THR A 839 -34.35 -20.92 -13.87
N ARG A 840 -34.55 -22.19 -13.46
CA ARG A 840 -35.54 -23.09 -14.08
C ARG A 840 -36.97 -22.61 -13.81
N ALA A 841 -37.27 -22.21 -12.57
CA ALA A 841 -38.60 -21.72 -12.21
C ALA A 841 -38.95 -20.43 -12.98
N ILE A 842 -37.99 -19.51 -13.12
CA ILE A 842 -38.14 -18.29 -13.93
C ILE A 842 -38.35 -18.64 -15.41
N ALA A 843 -37.51 -19.52 -15.98
CA ALA A 843 -37.65 -19.95 -17.37
C ALA A 843 -38.98 -20.67 -17.64
N ALA A 844 -39.52 -21.41 -16.67
CA ALA A 844 -40.81 -22.09 -16.77
C ALA A 844 -42.00 -21.11 -16.87
N GLN A 845 -41.86 -19.89 -16.33
CA GLN A 845 -42.82 -18.79 -16.54
C GLN A 845 -42.70 -18.16 -17.93
N GLY A 846 -41.70 -18.56 -18.73
CA GLY A 846 -41.42 -17.98 -20.03
C GLY A 846 -40.71 -16.63 -19.96
N TRP A 847 -40.02 -16.35 -18.85
CA TRP A 847 -39.23 -15.12 -18.67
C TRP A 847 -37.77 -15.35 -19.00
N ASP A 848 -37.18 -14.35 -19.65
CA ASP A 848 -35.75 -14.31 -19.97
C ASP A 848 -34.98 -13.58 -18.87
N ILE A 849 -33.81 -14.11 -18.50
CA ILE A 849 -32.92 -13.52 -17.50
C ILE A 849 -31.79 -12.81 -18.24
N HIS A 850 -31.63 -11.52 -18.00
CA HIS A 850 -30.58 -10.68 -18.60
C HIS A 850 -29.38 -10.50 -17.66
N SER A 851 -29.61 -10.61 -16.36
CA SER A 851 -28.55 -10.50 -15.35
C SER A 851 -28.98 -11.22 -14.07
N ALA A 852 -28.01 -11.79 -13.37
CA ALA A 852 -28.20 -12.43 -12.08
C ALA A 852 -27.06 -12.07 -11.11
N ARG A 853 -27.42 -11.71 -9.87
CA ARG A 853 -26.51 -11.53 -8.75
C ARG A 853 -26.82 -12.57 -7.70
N ILE A 854 -25.85 -13.43 -7.41
CA ILE A 854 -26.00 -14.58 -6.53
C ILE A 854 -25.16 -14.33 -5.29
N ASN A 855 -25.83 -14.15 -4.17
CA ASN A 855 -25.16 -13.71 -2.95
C ASN A 855 -25.67 -14.50 -1.75
N THR A 856 -24.75 -15.00 -0.93
CA THR A 856 -25.08 -15.77 0.27
C THR A 856 -24.52 -15.09 1.50
N VAL A 857 -25.36 -14.86 2.50
CA VAL A 857 -24.98 -14.26 3.78
C VAL A 857 -25.29 -15.26 4.89
N GLY A 858 -24.25 -15.86 5.48
CA GLY A 858 -24.41 -16.96 6.43
C GLY A 858 -25.05 -18.18 5.77
N ALA A 859 -26.25 -18.55 6.18
CA ALA A 859 -27.02 -19.66 5.62
C ALA A 859 -28.21 -19.21 4.74
N GLU A 860 -28.32 -17.92 4.43
CA GLU A 860 -29.39 -17.34 3.62
C GLU A 860 -28.83 -16.86 2.27
N ALA A 861 -29.41 -17.36 1.18
CA ALA A 861 -29.22 -16.83 -0.17
C ALA A 861 -30.13 -15.61 -0.39
N ARG A 862 -29.57 -14.59 -1.03
CA ARG A 862 -30.20 -13.32 -1.42
C ARG A 862 -29.84 -13.05 -2.86
N ASP A 863 -30.64 -13.59 -3.76
CA ASP A 863 -30.36 -13.56 -5.19
C ASP A 863 -31.24 -12.53 -5.88
N ALA A 864 -30.68 -11.79 -6.84
CA ALA A 864 -31.40 -10.81 -7.65
C ALA A 864 -31.33 -11.16 -9.13
N PHE A 865 -32.47 -11.11 -9.84
CA PHE A 865 -32.58 -11.45 -11.26
C PHE A 865 -33.27 -10.32 -12.03
N TYR A 866 -32.67 -9.91 -13.15
CA TYR A 866 -33.23 -8.89 -14.05
C TYR A 866 -33.92 -9.61 -15.20
N VAL A 867 -35.25 -9.48 -15.30
CA VAL A 867 -36.06 -10.31 -16.20
C VAL A 867 -37.01 -9.52 -17.09
N THR A 868 -37.35 -10.10 -18.24
CA THR A 868 -38.43 -9.65 -19.14
C THR A 868 -39.32 -10.81 -19.58
N ASP A 869 -40.49 -10.50 -20.12
CA ASP A 869 -41.24 -11.43 -20.96
C ASP A 869 -40.53 -11.65 -22.30
N ARG A 870 -41.08 -12.55 -23.13
CA ARG A 870 -40.56 -12.85 -24.47
C ARG A 870 -40.63 -11.69 -25.45
N GLN A 871 -41.40 -10.66 -25.15
CA GLN A 871 -41.48 -9.44 -25.95
C GLN A 871 -40.50 -8.36 -25.45
N GLY A 872 -39.65 -8.68 -24.47
CA GLY A 872 -38.70 -7.73 -23.89
C GLY A 872 -39.34 -6.72 -22.94
N ARG A 873 -40.55 -6.98 -22.45
CA ARG A 873 -41.27 -6.08 -21.52
C ARG A 873 -41.10 -6.53 -20.09
N LYS A 874 -41.21 -5.57 -19.16
CA LYS A 874 -41.31 -5.83 -17.72
C LYS A 874 -42.48 -6.78 -17.42
N VAL A 875 -42.29 -7.65 -16.44
CA VAL A 875 -43.23 -8.70 -16.06
C VAL A 875 -44.02 -8.34 -14.81
N SER A 876 -45.18 -8.99 -14.64
CA SER A 876 -45.90 -9.05 -13.37
C SER A 876 -45.59 -10.39 -12.71
N VAL A 877 -45.19 -10.36 -11.45
CA VAL A 877 -44.74 -11.55 -10.71
C VAL A 877 -45.79 -11.94 -9.68
N ASP A 878 -46.19 -13.21 -9.68
CA ASP A 878 -46.91 -13.84 -8.58
C ASP A 878 -45.89 -14.53 -7.64
N PRO A 879 -45.62 -13.97 -6.45
CA PRO A 879 -44.65 -14.54 -5.50
C PRO A 879 -45.00 -15.96 -5.05
N ALA A 880 -46.28 -16.29 -4.91
CA ALA A 880 -46.70 -17.61 -4.41
C ALA A 880 -46.44 -18.68 -5.47
N ALA A 881 -46.84 -18.42 -6.72
CA ALA A 881 -46.59 -19.33 -7.83
C ALA A 881 -45.09 -19.55 -8.10
N LEU A 882 -44.27 -18.48 -8.03
CA LEU A 882 -42.83 -18.60 -8.21
C LEU A 882 -42.17 -19.37 -7.06
N SER A 883 -42.59 -19.12 -5.81
CA SER A 883 -42.12 -19.86 -4.63
C SER A 883 -42.41 -21.36 -4.74
N GLU A 884 -43.63 -21.74 -5.15
CA GLU A 884 -43.99 -23.15 -5.37
C GLU A 884 -43.13 -23.78 -6.48
N ALA A 885 -42.92 -23.07 -7.59
CA ALA A 885 -42.11 -23.55 -8.70
C ALA A 885 -40.63 -23.80 -8.30
N ILE A 886 -40.04 -22.96 -7.44
CA ILE A 886 -38.67 -23.13 -6.93
C ILE A 886 -38.53 -24.40 -6.07
N ARG A 887 -39.58 -24.76 -5.32
CA ARG A 887 -39.56 -25.86 -4.36
C ARG A 887 -39.75 -27.24 -4.98
N LYS A 888 -40.31 -27.33 -6.19
CA LYS A 888 -40.65 -28.62 -6.85
C LYS A 888 -39.42 -29.55 -6.94
N PRO A 889 -39.54 -30.84 -6.55
CA PRO A 889 -38.45 -31.81 -6.62
C PRO A 889 -38.12 -32.21 -8.07
N MET A 890 -36.92 -32.79 -8.27
CA MET A 890 -36.45 -33.28 -9.58
C MET A 890 -35.76 -34.64 -9.53
#